data_AF-A0A9P7L0B7-F1
#
_entry.id   AF-A0A9P7L0B7-F1
#
_cell.length_a   1.000
_cell.length_b   1.000
_cell.length_c   1.000
_cell.angle_alpha   90.00
_cell.angle_beta   90.00
_cell.angle_gamma   90.00
#
_symmetry.space_group_name_H-M   'P 1'
#
loop_
_entity.id
_entity.type
_entity.pdbx_description
1 polymer ?
#
loop_
_entity_poly.entity_id
_entity_poly.type
_entity_poly.pdbx_seq_one_letter_code
_entity_poly.pdbx_strand_id
1 'polypeptide(L)'
;MGTIQETINPDALIPVTLLTTEELFGDLEGILDLFDSYDDVFVPDFGSILVEKTGDNSSQVRGNARQVYHMDQVKALDGFSELPSGPYFLYGPNLHQAWRLYDDELGAFTFGIVPDDLGEPDDRAWKSLYKEASSNTAKYAQTLLDQGAVIIGKTKTSQFGTGAEWIDQQAPWSARGDGYNSMKGGSVGAAAALVGYPWLDHSIGVDDGRVVSEAGVYSLSRPANLSTDHVITTSKYDKTRLFSRTLKGLSDSTASSNDELLENVSPTKIVVPIDLKSSDKTQGKAVDDFVSILEDHLNVKADRIDVGKVWKQNPPAEASKEAMQTYMSQAPFRSWCYDYYHAFDDFRDEYRKRFHNEPFAEATPQYLWSVWLPGCFALLTLARNQCKTVTEEEHRKDTGRIEIYRRWFDKNIIGSSTPNAKSAIVILPCGNPKVEHRNEPVAPPAIYKGIDHTTLAPVLGGSVLSFPFTQLPYKSAISGRTEYRPVCISALSIQGNEKLVIQLIQKALAKKRIPTEVEIGRFTFPVKETDLSMPASTPRATSPAPQLPFSHSASSLSAKLTMPTSKPRVLHIGDPIKYNPETYLRFSIQCEIVRPSTEERQRTEFIKGLKEKRWGDFDAIFRPFWGTGGEMGKWDDELISLLPQSVKVFASAGAGFDWADTKLLGERGIIYCNSGLAAAEAVADFAMAGIISTFRVLPWCISSAMSGNEDAFSTNHRDATMQSYNLRDRALGLVGFGNIGQQIATRAHHGFGMNIHYYDIVPKPSSVVAPLRATHHETLESLLARCDCVVLCTPAGEGTMINATTLPLFKRGARFVNIARGSLVDEEALAVALREGTLSNAALDVHTHEPKINPELLELAKQGRVLLTCHNAGGTVDTHKGFEELSMRNIMAVLAGGEAITPVNLQFLK
;
A
#
# COMPACT_ATOMS: atom_id res chain seq x y z
N MET A 1 -3.50 -29.77 -15.56
CA MET A 1 -3.27 -29.91 -14.11
C MET A 1 -2.94 -31.37 -13.81
N GLY A 2 -1.73 -31.81 -14.23
CA GLY A 2 -1.26 -33.19 -14.12
C GLY A 2 -0.49 -33.48 -12.82
N THR A 3 -0.19 -34.74 -12.54
CA THR A 3 0.38 -35.19 -11.24
C THR A 3 1.91 -35.26 -11.23
N ILE A 4 2.55 -34.80 -10.14
CA ILE A 4 3.96 -35.10 -9.80
C ILE A 4 3.99 -36.39 -8.96
N GLN A 5 4.94 -37.30 -9.22
CA GLN A 5 4.84 -38.72 -8.79
C GLN A 5 5.60 -39.10 -7.50
N GLU A 6 6.18 -38.16 -6.75
CA GLU A 6 6.74 -38.46 -5.42
C GLU A 6 5.89 -37.87 -4.29
N THR A 7 5.84 -38.59 -3.17
CA THR A 7 4.95 -38.44 -2.01
C THR A 7 5.00 -37.05 -1.38
N ILE A 8 4.36 -36.09 -2.04
CA ILE A 8 3.96 -34.82 -1.45
C ILE A 8 2.75 -35.10 -0.57
N ASN A 9 2.77 -34.59 0.66
CA ASN A 9 1.64 -34.69 1.58
C ASN A 9 0.39 -34.20 0.83
N PRO A 10 -0.64 -35.05 0.61
CA PRO A 10 -1.79 -34.70 -0.23
C PRO A 10 -2.59 -33.49 0.29
N ASP A 11 -2.36 -33.12 1.55
CA ASP A 11 -3.04 -32.02 2.23
C ASP A 11 -2.21 -30.72 2.35
N ALA A 12 -0.97 -30.69 1.81
CA ALA A 12 -0.10 -29.50 1.89
C ALA A 12 -0.23 -28.60 0.65
N LEU A 13 -0.26 -27.28 0.87
CA LEU A 13 -0.27 -26.26 -0.19
C LEU A 13 1.16 -25.75 -0.41
N ILE A 14 1.83 -26.25 -1.44
CA ILE A 14 3.25 -26.01 -1.65
C ILE A 14 3.47 -24.86 -2.63
N PRO A 15 4.18 -23.78 -2.27
CA PRO A 15 4.56 -22.75 -3.22
C PRO A 15 5.62 -23.30 -4.20
N VAL A 16 5.39 -23.13 -5.48
CA VAL A 16 6.27 -23.58 -6.55
C VAL A 16 6.40 -22.52 -7.63
N THR A 17 7.56 -22.45 -8.28
CA THR A 17 7.73 -21.61 -9.47
C THR A 17 7.65 -22.49 -10.72
N LEU A 18 6.69 -22.21 -11.59
CA LEU A 18 6.56 -22.89 -12.87
C LEU A 18 7.45 -22.18 -13.89
N LEU A 19 8.36 -22.92 -14.53
CA LEU A 19 9.35 -22.38 -15.47
C LEU A 19 9.48 -23.26 -16.71
N THR A 20 9.80 -22.66 -17.85
CA THR A 20 10.23 -23.40 -19.05
C THR A 20 11.63 -23.98 -18.87
N THR A 21 11.99 -24.98 -19.69
CA THR A 21 13.35 -25.53 -19.74
C THR A 21 14.40 -24.44 -20.00
N GLU A 22 14.12 -23.46 -20.87
CA GLU A 22 15.05 -22.36 -21.15
C GLU A 22 15.25 -21.44 -19.94
N GLU A 23 14.19 -21.13 -19.21
CA GLU A 23 14.25 -20.30 -17.99
C GLU A 23 14.96 -21.03 -16.83
N LEU A 24 14.75 -22.34 -16.70
CA LEU A 24 15.39 -23.16 -15.66
C LEU A 24 16.90 -23.26 -15.82
N PHE A 25 17.38 -23.36 -17.06
CA PHE A 25 18.79 -23.56 -17.36
C PHE A 25 19.49 -22.30 -17.92
N GLY A 26 18.79 -21.17 -17.96
CA GLY A 26 19.29 -19.84 -18.27
C GLY A 26 19.77 -19.08 -17.03
N ASP A 27 19.44 -17.79 -16.94
CA ASP A 27 19.75 -16.95 -15.76
C ASP A 27 18.66 -17.10 -14.68
N LEU A 28 18.65 -18.27 -14.03
CA LEU A 28 17.61 -18.62 -13.05
C LEU A 28 17.53 -17.62 -11.88
N GLU A 29 18.66 -17.19 -11.32
CA GLU A 29 18.64 -16.23 -10.21
C GLU A 29 18.16 -14.86 -10.69
N GLY A 30 18.61 -14.40 -11.87
CA GLY A 30 18.10 -13.17 -12.46
C GLY A 30 16.58 -13.21 -12.73
N ILE A 31 16.03 -14.36 -13.11
CA ILE A 31 14.58 -14.55 -13.32
C ILE A 31 13.80 -14.51 -12.01
N LEU A 32 14.32 -15.16 -10.95
CA LEU A 32 13.65 -15.17 -9.65
C LEU A 32 13.75 -13.81 -8.95
N ASP A 33 14.88 -13.11 -9.09
CA ASP A 33 15.04 -11.71 -8.66
C ASP A 33 14.10 -10.79 -9.43
N LEU A 34 13.88 -11.08 -10.73
CA LEU A 34 12.89 -10.38 -11.52
C LEU A 34 11.51 -10.63 -10.88
N PHE A 35 11.06 -11.88 -10.68
CA PHE A 35 9.76 -12.15 -10.08
C PHE A 35 9.59 -11.45 -8.71
N ASP A 36 10.58 -11.50 -7.82
CA ASP A 36 10.57 -10.79 -6.52
C ASP A 36 10.42 -9.26 -6.68
N SER A 37 10.87 -8.70 -7.80
CA SER A 37 10.82 -7.26 -8.06
C SER A 37 9.52 -6.76 -8.71
N TYR A 38 8.76 -7.60 -9.43
CA TYR A 38 7.59 -7.16 -10.21
C TYR A 38 6.31 -7.98 -10.03
N ASP A 39 6.40 -9.23 -9.55
CA ASP A 39 5.26 -10.07 -9.26
C ASP A 39 4.84 -9.82 -7.82
N ASP A 40 3.61 -9.36 -7.62
CA ASP A 40 3.10 -8.92 -6.32
C ASP A 40 2.63 -10.08 -5.43
N VAL A 41 2.79 -11.32 -5.91
CA VAL A 41 2.53 -12.58 -5.19
C VAL A 41 3.82 -13.33 -4.89
N PHE A 42 4.81 -13.25 -5.79
CA PHE A 42 6.07 -13.94 -5.65
C PHE A 42 6.84 -13.44 -4.41
N VAL A 43 7.31 -14.41 -3.62
CA VAL A 43 8.24 -14.21 -2.52
C VAL A 43 9.35 -15.24 -2.64
N PRO A 44 10.55 -15.04 -2.03
CA PRO A 44 11.68 -15.95 -2.18
C PRO A 44 11.37 -17.43 -1.89
N ASP A 45 10.36 -17.71 -1.05
CA ASP A 45 9.92 -19.07 -0.74
C ASP A 45 9.38 -19.82 -1.98
N PHE A 46 8.77 -19.13 -2.96
CA PHE A 46 8.36 -19.74 -4.25
C PHE A 46 9.56 -20.26 -5.06
N GLY A 47 10.75 -19.68 -4.88
CA GLY A 47 11.97 -20.08 -5.55
C GLY A 47 12.58 -21.39 -5.02
N SER A 48 12.02 -21.97 -3.96
CA SER A 48 12.54 -23.18 -3.31
C SER A 48 12.27 -24.46 -4.11
N ILE A 49 11.13 -24.51 -4.79
CA ILE A 49 10.66 -25.67 -5.57
C ILE A 49 10.36 -25.18 -6.98
N LEU A 50 11.04 -25.77 -7.96
CA LEU A 50 10.89 -25.39 -9.35
C LEU A 50 10.22 -26.52 -10.11
N VAL A 51 9.21 -26.19 -10.90
CA VAL A 51 8.47 -27.14 -11.74
C VAL A 51 8.78 -26.84 -13.20
N GLU A 52 9.35 -27.81 -13.89
CA GLU A 52 9.63 -27.70 -15.32
C GLU A 52 8.36 -27.90 -16.15
N LYS A 53 8.11 -26.99 -17.09
CA LYS A 53 7.16 -27.19 -18.20
C LYS A 53 7.78 -28.15 -19.21
N THR A 54 7.29 -29.38 -19.28
CA THR A 54 7.75 -30.37 -20.27
C THR A 54 7.43 -29.90 -21.69
N GLY A 55 8.46 -29.74 -22.53
CA GLY A 55 8.34 -29.53 -23.98
C GLY A 55 8.80 -30.74 -24.80
N ASP A 56 8.59 -30.72 -26.12
CA ASP A 56 8.81 -31.85 -27.05
C ASP A 56 10.24 -32.44 -27.07
N ASN A 57 11.22 -31.80 -26.43
CA ASN A 57 12.63 -32.25 -26.35
C ASN A 57 13.12 -32.48 -24.91
N SER A 58 12.27 -32.96 -24.00
CA SER A 58 12.70 -33.31 -22.64
C SER A 58 13.46 -34.65 -22.61
N SER A 59 14.71 -34.67 -23.06
CA SER A 59 15.60 -35.82 -22.82
C SER A 59 16.99 -35.37 -22.37
N GLN A 60 17.28 -35.70 -21.10
CA GLN A 60 18.57 -35.76 -20.41
C GLN A 60 19.19 -34.44 -19.91
N VAL A 61 19.38 -34.31 -18.59
CA VAL A 61 20.69 -34.37 -17.85
C VAL A 61 20.60 -33.62 -16.50
N ARG A 62 21.42 -34.12 -15.55
CA ARG A 62 21.61 -33.80 -14.11
C ARG A 62 22.32 -32.46 -13.81
N GLY A 63 22.03 -31.84 -12.65
CA GLY A 63 22.96 -30.92 -11.96
C GLY A 63 22.37 -30.12 -10.78
N ASN A 64 23.13 -30.01 -9.68
CA ASN A 64 22.75 -29.54 -8.33
C ASN A 64 22.31 -28.06 -8.18
N ALA A 65 21.25 -27.81 -7.37
CA ALA A 65 21.25 -26.91 -6.18
C ALA A 65 19.85 -26.62 -5.60
N ARG A 66 18.76 -26.87 -6.35
CA ARG A 66 17.35 -26.75 -5.87
C ARG A 66 16.55 -27.98 -6.32
N GLN A 67 15.49 -28.35 -5.59
CA GLN A 67 14.64 -29.49 -6.00
C GLN A 67 13.83 -29.09 -7.24
N VAL A 68 14.25 -29.60 -8.40
CA VAL A 68 13.52 -29.45 -9.66
C VAL A 68 12.64 -30.69 -9.84
N TYR A 69 11.33 -30.47 -9.91
CA TYR A 69 10.37 -31.54 -10.18
C TYR A 69 9.97 -31.53 -11.65
N HIS A 70 9.92 -32.73 -12.24
CA HIS A 70 9.44 -32.95 -13.59
C HIS A 70 7.99 -33.45 -13.54
N MET A 71 7.11 -32.84 -14.34
CA MET A 71 5.74 -33.31 -14.54
C MET A 71 5.72 -34.45 -15.56
N ASP A 72 5.17 -35.60 -15.17
CA ASP A 72 5.13 -36.79 -16.01
C ASP A 72 4.18 -36.57 -17.21
N GLN A 73 4.72 -36.68 -18.44
CA GLN A 73 4.02 -36.31 -19.69
C GLN A 73 2.68 -37.04 -19.88
N VAL A 74 2.53 -38.22 -19.29
CA VAL A 74 1.34 -39.08 -19.44
C VAL A 74 0.11 -38.54 -18.68
N LYS A 75 0.29 -37.57 -17.77
CA LYS A 75 -0.80 -37.03 -16.93
C LYS A 75 -0.98 -35.51 -17.00
N ALA A 76 -0.17 -34.78 -17.76
CA ALA A 76 -0.39 -33.36 -17.98
C ALA A 76 -1.72 -33.15 -18.75
N LEU A 77 -2.68 -32.41 -18.15
CA LEU A 77 -3.91 -32.02 -18.88
C LEU A 77 -3.56 -31.10 -20.06
N ASP A 78 -4.38 -31.14 -21.12
CA ASP A 78 -4.30 -30.22 -22.27
C ASP A 78 -4.14 -28.75 -21.83
N GLY A 79 -3.26 -28.00 -22.50
CA GLY A 79 -2.98 -26.59 -22.23
C GLY A 79 -1.94 -26.31 -21.15
N PHE A 80 -1.31 -27.33 -20.54
CA PHE A 80 -0.28 -27.13 -19.51
C PHE A 80 0.95 -26.37 -20.01
N SER A 81 1.40 -26.65 -21.24
CA SER A 81 2.50 -25.92 -21.90
C SER A 81 2.17 -24.45 -22.19
N GLU A 82 0.89 -24.05 -22.11
CA GLU A 82 0.40 -22.69 -22.34
C GLU A 82 0.34 -21.85 -21.05
N LEU A 83 0.54 -22.46 -19.87
CA LEU A 83 0.55 -21.72 -18.60
C LEU A 83 1.75 -20.75 -18.54
N PRO A 84 1.59 -19.51 -18.05
CA PRO A 84 2.68 -18.56 -17.90
C PRO A 84 3.71 -19.02 -16.86
N SER A 85 4.94 -18.52 -16.97
CA SER A 85 5.97 -18.78 -15.95
C SER A 85 5.73 -17.84 -14.77
N GLY A 86 5.95 -18.32 -13.54
CA GLY A 86 5.68 -17.53 -12.34
C GLY A 86 5.26 -18.35 -11.13
N PRO A 87 4.71 -17.70 -10.09
CA PRO A 87 4.31 -18.35 -8.85
C PRO A 87 3.02 -19.16 -8.98
N TYR A 88 3.06 -20.40 -8.50
CA TYR A 88 1.91 -21.32 -8.42
C TYR A 88 1.90 -22.03 -7.07
N PHE A 89 0.74 -22.55 -6.69
CA PHE A 89 0.61 -23.52 -5.61
C PHE A 89 0.40 -24.92 -6.18
N LEU A 90 1.10 -25.88 -5.60
CA LEU A 90 0.81 -27.28 -5.77
C LEU A 90 -0.05 -27.74 -4.58
N TYR A 91 -1.24 -28.26 -4.84
CA TYR A 91 -2.12 -28.87 -3.84
C TYR A 91 -2.46 -30.30 -4.28
N GLY A 92 -1.92 -31.28 -3.55
CA GLY A 92 -1.90 -32.67 -4.01
C GLY A 92 -1.29 -32.77 -5.41
N PRO A 93 -2.00 -33.32 -6.41
CA PRO A 93 -1.51 -33.39 -7.79
C PRO A 93 -1.84 -32.14 -8.64
N ASN A 94 -2.49 -31.12 -8.09
CA ASN A 94 -3.01 -30.02 -8.90
C ASN A 94 -2.15 -28.77 -8.78
N LEU A 95 -1.91 -28.11 -9.91
CA LEU A 95 -1.22 -26.81 -9.96
C LEU A 95 -2.26 -25.68 -10.02
N HIS A 96 -2.12 -24.66 -9.19
CA HIS A 96 -3.03 -23.52 -9.07
C HIS A 96 -2.24 -22.22 -9.21
N GLN A 97 -2.65 -21.30 -10.07
CA GLN A 97 -1.96 -20.01 -10.20
C GLN A 97 -2.08 -19.22 -8.89
N ALA A 98 -0.98 -18.63 -8.42
CA ALA A 98 -0.99 -17.79 -7.24
C ALA A 98 -1.50 -16.38 -7.60
N TRP A 99 -2.33 -15.78 -6.74
CA TRP A 99 -2.92 -14.46 -6.94
C TRP A 99 -2.82 -13.63 -5.67
N ARG A 100 -2.60 -12.31 -5.80
CA ARG A 100 -2.65 -11.37 -4.68
C ARG A 100 -4.11 -11.08 -4.37
N LEU A 101 -4.53 -11.34 -3.14
CA LEU A 101 -5.92 -11.19 -2.72
C LEU A 101 -6.29 -9.73 -2.36
N TYR A 102 -5.32 -8.92 -1.90
CA TYR A 102 -5.53 -7.54 -1.44
C TYR A 102 -4.24 -6.69 -1.41
N ASP A 103 -4.41 -5.37 -1.48
CA ASP A 103 -3.34 -4.38 -1.24
C ASP A 103 -3.08 -4.21 0.28
N ASP A 104 -1.81 -4.24 0.68
CA ASP A 104 -1.39 -4.01 2.07
C ASP A 104 -0.81 -2.60 2.26
N GLU A 105 -1.63 -1.57 2.04
CA GLU A 105 -1.24 -0.15 2.13
C GLU A 105 -0.67 0.28 3.49
N LEU A 106 -1.16 -0.33 4.57
CA LEU A 106 -0.69 -0.08 5.93
C LEU A 106 0.56 -0.87 6.30
N GLY A 107 1.01 -1.80 5.45
CA GLY A 107 2.07 -2.74 5.78
C GLY A 107 1.75 -3.53 7.04
N ALA A 108 0.50 -4.00 7.20
CA ALA A 108 0.02 -4.73 8.37
C ALA A 108 0.27 -6.24 8.29
N PHE A 109 0.60 -6.79 7.11
CA PHE A 109 0.85 -8.21 6.89
C PHE A 109 2.34 -8.51 6.73
N THR A 110 2.77 -9.66 7.26
CA THR A 110 4.07 -10.24 6.90
C THR A 110 3.96 -11.03 5.60
N PHE A 111 2.89 -11.82 5.45
CA PHE A 111 2.66 -12.66 4.27
C PHE A 111 1.20 -12.53 3.82
N GLY A 112 1.00 -12.34 2.51
CA GLY A 112 -0.32 -12.31 1.85
C GLY A 112 -0.91 -13.70 1.58
N ILE A 113 -0.20 -14.76 1.98
CA ILE A 113 -0.58 -16.17 1.87
C ILE A 113 -0.44 -16.78 3.27
N VAL A 114 -1.24 -17.81 3.58
CA VAL A 114 -1.10 -18.61 4.81
C VAL A 114 0.13 -19.52 4.63
N PRO A 115 1.28 -19.26 5.29
CA PRO A 115 2.32 -20.27 5.34
C PRO A 115 1.79 -21.50 6.09
N ASP A 116 2.30 -22.69 5.77
CA ASP A 116 2.02 -23.92 6.54
C ASP A 116 2.36 -23.75 8.05
N ASP A 117 3.14 -22.71 8.38
CA ASP A 117 3.56 -22.34 9.72
C ASP A 117 3.09 -20.94 10.17
N LEU A 118 2.04 -20.93 10.98
CA LEU A 118 1.49 -19.75 11.64
C LEU A 118 2.18 -19.39 12.97
N GLY A 119 3.17 -20.17 13.43
CA GLY A 119 3.73 -20.13 14.79
C GLY A 119 5.12 -19.51 14.92
N GLU A 120 5.86 -19.32 13.83
CA GLU A 120 7.27 -18.89 13.91
C GLU A 120 7.51 -17.36 13.92
N PRO A 121 8.57 -16.87 14.61
CA PRO A 121 9.00 -15.47 14.55
C PRO A 121 9.47 -15.06 13.15
N ASP A 122 8.97 -13.94 12.64
CA ASP A 122 9.40 -13.37 11.35
C ASP A 122 10.72 -12.57 11.50
N ASP A 123 11.77 -13.25 11.94
CA ASP A 123 13.08 -12.69 12.29
C ASP A 123 14.22 -13.32 11.46
N ARG A 124 15.13 -12.50 10.93
CA ARG A 124 16.23 -13.00 10.07
C ARG A 124 17.24 -13.85 10.82
N ALA A 125 17.54 -13.53 12.09
CA ALA A 125 18.46 -14.32 12.90
C ALA A 125 17.85 -15.69 13.23
N TRP A 126 16.55 -15.74 13.55
CA TRP A 126 15.79 -16.98 13.73
C TRP A 126 15.84 -17.87 12.48
N LYS A 127 15.45 -17.32 11.33
CA LYS A 127 15.41 -18.04 10.04
C LYS A 127 16.79 -18.50 9.55
N SER A 128 17.87 -17.89 10.04
CA SER A 128 19.23 -18.34 9.70
C SER A 128 19.60 -19.68 10.35
N LEU A 129 18.96 -20.05 11.47
CA LEU A 129 19.13 -21.32 12.16
C LEU A 129 18.07 -22.34 11.78
N TYR A 130 16.80 -21.94 11.89
CA TYR A 130 15.65 -22.78 11.69
C TYR A 130 15.06 -22.47 10.32
N LYS A 131 15.30 -23.37 9.37
CA LYS A 131 14.89 -23.22 7.96
C LYS A 131 13.66 -24.04 7.61
N GLU A 132 13.30 -25.01 8.46
CA GLU A 132 12.16 -25.88 8.24
C GLU A 132 10.99 -25.34 9.05
N ALA A 133 9.85 -25.17 8.37
CA ALA A 133 8.59 -24.75 8.96
C ALA A 133 8.10 -25.74 10.03
N SER A 134 7.41 -25.25 11.06
CA SER A 134 6.70 -26.09 12.03
C SER A 134 5.79 -27.09 11.32
N SER A 135 5.87 -28.36 11.72
CA SER A 135 5.00 -29.43 11.20
C SER A 135 3.57 -29.40 11.75
N ASN A 136 3.25 -28.46 12.67
CA ASN A 136 1.95 -28.36 13.32
C ASN A 136 1.40 -26.94 13.26
N THR A 137 0.14 -26.82 12.84
CA THR A 137 -0.63 -25.58 12.93
C THR A 137 -0.91 -25.23 14.40
N ALA A 138 -0.84 -23.94 14.74
CA ALA A 138 -1.21 -23.46 16.07
C ALA A 138 -2.63 -23.91 16.43
N LYS A 139 -2.82 -24.48 17.62
CA LYS A 139 -4.09 -25.13 17.99
C LYS A 139 -5.29 -24.17 17.94
N TYR A 140 -5.09 -22.89 18.28
CA TYR A 140 -6.15 -21.89 18.17
C TYR A 140 -6.49 -21.57 16.71
N ALA A 141 -5.52 -21.53 15.80
CA ALA A 141 -5.77 -21.31 14.39
C ALA A 141 -6.55 -22.49 13.81
N GLN A 142 -6.17 -23.73 14.18
CA GLN A 142 -6.93 -24.93 13.83
C GLN A 142 -8.37 -24.87 14.37
N THR A 143 -8.55 -24.46 15.63
CA THR A 143 -9.88 -24.33 16.23
C THR A 143 -10.79 -23.36 15.45
N LEU A 144 -10.21 -22.27 14.93
CA LEU A 144 -10.96 -21.30 14.11
C LEU A 144 -11.25 -21.85 12.71
N LEU A 145 -10.29 -22.54 12.08
CA LEU A 145 -10.50 -23.24 10.80
C LEU A 145 -11.63 -24.27 10.92
N ASP A 146 -11.64 -25.07 11.99
CA ASP A 146 -12.68 -26.07 12.28
C ASP A 146 -14.08 -25.42 12.45
N GLN A 147 -14.13 -24.14 12.83
CA GLN A 147 -15.35 -23.34 12.93
C GLN A 147 -15.76 -22.66 11.62
N GLY A 148 -15.02 -22.89 10.54
CA GLY A 148 -15.29 -22.32 9.22
C GLY A 148 -14.65 -20.95 8.98
N ALA A 149 -13.69 -20.52 9.81
CA ALA A 149 -12.93 -19.31 9.52
C ALA A 149 -12.06 -19.51 8.27
N VAL A 150 -11.96 -18.47 7.45
CA VAL A 150 -11.03 -18.41 6.32
C VAL A 150 -9.84 -17.57 6.75
N ILE A 151 -8.65 -18.16 6.83
CA ILE A 151 -7.42 -17.43 7.15
C ILE A 151 -6.89 -16.82 5.85
N ILE A 152 -6.67 -15.51 5.85
CA ILE A 152 -6.32 -14.74 4.65
C ILE A 152 -4.94 -14.09 4.69
N GLY A 153 -4.18 -14.30 5.76
CA GLY A 153 -2.79 -13.85 5.86
C GLY A 153 -2.26 -13.80 7.30
N LYS A 154 -0.95 -13.62 7.45
CA LYS A 154 -0.27 -13.45 8.74
C LYS A 154 0.01 -11.97 8.96
N THR A 155 -0.53 -11.38 10.01
CA THR A 155 -0.25 -9.98 10.37
C THR A 155 1.08 -9.83 11.09
N LYS A 156 1.74 -8.68 10.93
CA LYS A 156 3.04 -8.41 11.55
C LYS A 156 2.99 -8.42 13.07
N THR A 157 4.04 -9.00 13.67
CA THR A 157 4.26 -9.08 15.12
C THR A 157 5.56 -8.39 15.50
N SER A 158 5.73 -8.13 16.79
CA SER A 158 7.00 -7.61 17.29
C SER A 158 8.11 -8.66 17.34
N GLN A 159 9.35 -8.24 17.02
CA GLN A 159 10.53 -9.12 17.01
C GLN A 159 10.72 -9.76 18.39
N PHE A 160 10.69 -11.10 18.45
CA PHE A 160 10.73 -11.86 19.71
C PHE A 160 9.66 -11.42 20.74
N GLY A 161 8.47 -11.01 20.29
CA GLY A 161 7.35 -10.64 21.16
C GLY A 161 7.52 -9.30 21.89
N THR A 162 8.51 -8.47 21.52
CA THR A 162 8.70 -7.13 22.09
C THR A 162 9.36 -6.14 21.12
N GLY A 163 9.44 -4.87 21.49
CA GLY A 163 10.06 -3.79 20.70
C GLY A 163 9.08 -2.84 20.02
N ALA A 164 9.58 -1.69 19.58
CA ALA A 164 8.76 -0.59 19.04
C ALA A 164 8.97 -0.31 17.54
N GLU A 165 10.19 -0.52 17.03
CA GLU A 165 10.52 -0.38 15.60
C GLU A 165 11.24 -1.65 15.17
N TRP A 166 10.62 -2.50 14.37
CA TRP A 166 11.24 -3.78 14.02
C TRP A 166 12.39 -3.54 13.04
N ILE A 167 13.54 -4.16 13.31
CA ILE A 167 14.74 -3.94 12.50
C ILE A 167 14.71 -4.72 11.18
N ASP A 168 13.92 -5.79 11.15
CA ASP A 168 13.71 -6.64 9.97
C ASP A 168 12.45 -6.26 9.20
N GLN A 169 11.50 -5.56 9.84
CA GLN A 169 10.25 -5.16 9.22
C GLN A 169 9.82 -3.76 9.66
N GLN A 170 9.27 -2.96 8.78
CA GLN A 170 8.70 -1.70 9.21
C GLN A 170 7.40 -1.93 10.03
N ALA A 171 7.28 -1.26 11.18
CA ALA A 171 6.04 -1.21 11.97
C ALA A 171 4.85 -0.74 11.11
N PRO A 172 3.63 -1.30 11.29
CA PRO A 172 2.48 -0.95 10.46
C PRO A 172 2.08 0.51 10.64
N TRP A 173 1.51 1.09 9.59
CA TRP A 173 0.89 2.41 9.65
C TRP A 173 -0.45 2.34 10.39
N SER A 174 -0.72 3.34 11.22
CA SER A 174 -2.02 3.47 11.87
C SER A 174 -2.97 4.20 10.94
N ALA A 175 -4.13 3.61 10.64
CA ALA A 175 -5.19 4.34 9.92
C ALA A 175 -5.85 5.44 10.77
N ARG A 176 -5.61 5.45 12.10
CA ARG A 176 -6.24 6.36 13.06
C ARG A 176 -5.58 7.73 13.08
N GLY A 177 -6.39 8.75 13.36
CA GLY A 177 -5.92 10.13 13.48
C GLY A 177 -5.32 10.63 12.17
N ASP A 178 -4.09 11.13 12.20
CA ASP A 178 -3.45 11.71 11.03
C ASP A 178 -2.69 10.71 10.14
N GLY A 179 -2.73 9.41 10.46
CA GLY A 179 -1.99 8.39 9.72
C GLY A 179 -0.57 8.15 10.23
N TYR A 180 -0.07 8.98 11.16
CA TYR A 180 1.32 8.97 11.62
C TYR A 180 1.47 8.54 13.08
N ASN A 181 0.38 8.09 13.71
CA ASN A 181 0.44 7.57 15.07
C ASN A 181 1.27 6.29 15.11
N SER A 182 2.16 6.18 16.10
CA SER A 182 2.90 4.97 16.40
C SER A 182 1.95 3.87 16.88
N MET A 183 2.15 2.67 16.37
CA MET A 183 1.46 1.46 16.84
C MET A 183 2.38 0.71 17.80
N LYS A 184 1.89 0.39 19.01
CA LYS A 184 2.64 -0.29 20.07
C LYS A 184 1.88 -1.52 20.58
N GLY A 185 2.60 -2.61 20.85
CA GLY A 185 2.04 -3.89 21.32
C GLY A 185 2.66 -5.11 20.62
N GLY A 186 2.43 -6.31 21.16
CA GLY A 186 2.98 -7.55 20.59
C GLY A 186 2.33 -7.97 19.27
N SER A 187 1.07 -7.57 19.06
CA SER A 187 0.22 -7.98 17.92
C SER A 187 -0.30 -6.77 17.12
N VAL A 188 0.51 -5.71 16.97
CA VAL A 188 0.06 -4.44 16.35
C VAL A 188 -0.38 -4.55 14.90
N GLY A 189 0.14 -5.50 14.12
CA GLY A 189 -0.34 -5.76 12.76
C GLY A 189 -1.81 -6.18 12.76
N ALA A 190 -2.21 -7.01 13.74
CA ALA A 190 -3.58 -7.50 13.89
C ALA A 190 -4.57 -6.34 14.11
N ALA A 191 -4.21 -5.39 14.96
CA ALA A 191 -5.02 -4.20 15.22
C ALA A 191 -5.02 -3.21 14.04
N ALA A 192 -3.86 -2.95 13.44
CA ALA A 192 -3.71 -2.06 12.28
C ALA A 192 -4.56 -2.54 11.10
N ALA A 193 -4.51 -3.85 10.82
CA ALA A 193 -5.26 -4.45 9.73
C ALA A 193 -6.79 -4.26 9.91
N LEU A 194 -7.32 -4.47 11.12
CA LEU A 194 -8.76 -4.30 11.37
C LEU A 194 -9.26 -2.86 11.26
N VAL A 195 -8.47 -1.88 11.69
CA VAL A 195 -8.83 -0.47 11.55
C VAL A 195 -8.60 0.08 10.15
N GLY A 196 -7.83 -0.63 9.32
CA GLY A 196 -7.46 -0.22 7.97
C GLY A 196 -8.31 -0.82 6.87
N TYR A 197 -8.62 -2.12 6.97
CA TYR A 197 -9.10 -2.89 5.84
C TYR A 197 -10.54 -3.35 6.02
N PRO A 198 -11.50 -2.89 5.18
CA PRO A 198 -12.91 -3.22 5.33
C PRO A 198 -13.21 -4.71 5.15
N TRP A 199 -12.40 -5.43 4.38
CA TRP A 199 -12.58 -6.85 4.07
C TRP A 199 -12.14 -7.80 5.20
N LEU A 200 -11.57 -7.29 6.30
CA LEU A 200 -11.21 -8.09 7.48
C LEU A 200 -12.28 -8.04 8.57
N ASP A 201 -12.79 -9.21 8.95
CA ASP A 201 -13.78 -9.33 10.02
C ASP A 201 -13.13 -9.45 11.42
N HIS A 202 -12.07 -10.25 11.50
CA HIS A 202 -11.38 -10.61 12.74
C HIS A 202 -9.88 -10.71 12.52
N SER A 203 -9.12 -10.44 13.58
CA SER A 203 -7.69 -10.75 13.62
C SER A 203 -7.33 -11.31 14.98
N ILE A 204 -6.21 -12.02 15.04
CA ILE A 204 -5.76 -12.74 16.22
C ILE A 204 -4.28 -12.51 16.42
N GLY A 205 -3.82 -12.63 17.66
CA GLY A 205 -2.42 -12.51 17.99
C GLY A 205 -2.08 -13.17 19.32
N VAL A 206 -0.81 -13.11 19.69
CA VAL A 206 -0.30 -13.55 20.98
C VAL A 206 0.29 -12.34 21.68
N ASP A 207 -0.10 -12.15 22.94
CA ASP A 207 0.29 -10.99 23.73
C ASP A 207 0.38 -11.37 25.21
N ASP A 208 1.12 -10.61 26.01
CA ASP A 208 1.38 -10.90 27.44
C ASP A 208 0.18 -10.59 28.35
N GLY A 209 -0.96 -10.22 27.76
CA GLY A 209 -2.20 -9.92 28.44
C GLY A 209 -2.25 -8.52 29.07
N ARG A 210 -1.24 -7.66 28.84
CA ARG A 210 -1.32 -6.26 29.25
C ARG A 210 -2.46 -5.54 28.54
N VAL A 211 -3.08 -4.65 29.30
CA VAL A 211 -4.26 -3.91 28.86
C VAL A 211 -3.85 -2.71 27.99
N VAL A 212 -3.77 -2.93 26.68
CA VAL A 212 -3.47 -1.90 25.66
C VAL A 212 -4.69 -1.58 24.81
N SER A 213 -4.81 -0.33 24.36
CA SER A 213 -5.96 0.19 23.61
C SER A 213 -5.89 -0.03 22.09
N GLU A 214 -4.75 -0.50 21.58
CA GLU A 214 -4.45 -0.87 20.17
C GLU A 214 -5.41 -0.27 19.13
N ALA A 215 -5.16 0.99 18.75
CA ALA A 215 -5.92 1.74 17.73
C ALA A 215 -7.45 1.88 17.97
N GLY A 216 -7.94 1.61 19.17
CA GLY A 216 -9.34 1.75 19.52
C GLY A 216 -10.24 0.69 18.90
N VAL A 217 -9.77 -0.56 18.79
CA VAL A 217 -10.60 -1.72 18.41
C VAL A 217 -11.08 -2.47 19.65
N TYR A 218 -12.08 -3.33 19.48
CA TYR A 218 -12.46 -4.28 20.53
C TYR A 218 -11.45 -5.43 20.56
N SER A 219 -10.99 -5.81 21.74
CA SER A 219 -10.10 -6.95 21.90
C SER A 219 -10.41 -7.78 23.15
N LEU A 220 -10.29 -9.10 23.03
CA LEU A 220 -10.41 -10.05 24.14
C LEU A 220 -9.08 -10.79 24.35
N SER A 221 -8.44 -10.56 25.49
CA SER A 221 -7.21 -11.25 25.87
C SER A 221 -7.50 -12.44 26.78
N ARG A 222 -6.74 -13.54 26.59
CA ARG A 222 -6.79 -14.79 27.39
C ARG A 222 -8.15 -15.54 27.33
N PRO A 223 -8.79 -15.70 26.16
CA PRO A 223 -10.04 -16.47 26.08
C PRO A 223 -9.80 -17.92 26.54
N ALA A 224 -10.62 -18.40 27.48
CA ALA A 224 -10.42 -19.69 28.14
C ALA A 224 -10.28 -20.91 27.19
N ASN A 225 -10.91 -20.83 26.01
CA ASN A 225 -11.01 -21.95 25.07
C ASN A 225 -9.99 -21.92 23.92
N LEU A 226 -9.07 -20.95 23.90
CA LEU A 226 -8.01 -20.90 22.88
C LEU A 226 -6.63 -21.07 23.53
N SER A 227 -5.96 -22.16 23.16
CA SER A 227 -4.60 -22.46 23.62
C SER A 227 -3.56 -21.89 22.68
N THR A 228 -2.41 -21.49 23.22
CA THR A 228 -1.20 -21.11 22.47
C THR A 228 -0.30 -22.32 22.16
N ASP A 229 -0.82 -23.54 22.24
CA ASP A 229 -0.08 -24.77 21.88
C ASP A 229 0.49 -24.64 20.45
N HIS A 230 1.74 -25.09 20.29
CA HIS A 230 2.52 -24.99 19.04
C HIS A 230 2.92 -23.57 18.62
N VAL A 231 2.81 -22.58 19.51
CA VAL A 231 3.38 -21.24 19.32
C VAL A 231 4.48 -20.98 20.35
N ILE A 232 5.59 -20.40 19.89
CA ILE A 232 6.67 -19.96 20.76
C ILE A 232 6.16 -18.79 21.59
N THR A 233 6.04 -19.01 22.90
CA THR A 233 5.67 -17.97 23.85
C THR A 233 6.92 -17.47 24.55
N THR A 234 6.99 -16.17 24.74
CA THR A 234 8.07 -15.50 25.46
C THR A 234 7.87 -15.61 26.97
N SER A 235 6.64 -15.83 27.44
CA SER A 235 6.39 -15.99 28.85
C SER A 235 5.14 -16.81 29.14
N LYS A 236 4.98 -17.28 30.38
CA LYS A 236 3.73 -17.91 30.83
C LYS A 236 2.52 -16.97 30.81
N TYR A 237 2.77 -15.66 30.75
CA TYR A 237 1.72 -14.63 30.68
C TYR A 237 1.12 -14.54 29.28
N ASP A 238 1.88 -14.94 28.26
CA ASP A 238 1.49 -14.87 26.85
C ASP A 238 0.28 -15.76 26.61
N LYS A 239 -0.74 -15.20 25.97
CA LYS A 239 -1.99 -15.88 25.61
C LYS A 239 -2.54 -15.30 24.31
N THR A 240 -3.46 -16.03 23.72
CA THR A 240 -4.21 -15.58 22.55
C THR A 240 -4.98 -14.30 22.86
N ARG A 241 -4.98 -13.39 21.89
CA ARG A 241 -5.78 -12.16 21.88
C ARG A 241 -6.60 -12.13 20.60
N LEU A 242 -7.91 -11.96 20.76
CA LEU A 242 -8.85 -11.79 19.66
C LEU A 242 -9.13 -10.31 19.45
N PHE A 243 -9.25 -9.89 18.21
CA PHE A 243 -9.63 -8.55 17.83
C PHE A 243 -10.82 -8.55 16.90
N SER A 244 -11.69 -7.55 17.04
CA SER A 244 -12.79 -7.30 16.12
C SER A 244 -13.18 -5.83 16.11
N ARG A 245 -13.80 -5.39 15.01
CA ARG A 245 -14.46 -4.08 14.95
C ARG A 245 -15.78 -4.03 15.71
N THR A 246 -16.33 -5.18 16.13
CA THR A 246 -17.60 -5.22 16.84
C THR A 246 -17.55 -6.13 18.07
N LEU A 247 -18.35 -5.80 19.10
CA LEU A 247 -18.54 -6.70 20.24
C LEU A 247 -19.16 -8.04 19.83
N LYS A 248 -20.08 -8.01 18.86
CA LYS A 248 -20.70 -9.22 18.31
C LYS A 248 -19.64 -10.13 17.69
N GLY A 249 -18.72 -9.56 16.90
CA GLY A 249 -17.64 -10.31 16.30
C GLY A 249 -16.75 -11.01 17.32
N LEU A 250 -16.38 -10.32 18.41
CA LEU A 250 -15.66 -11.00 19.50
C LEU A 250 -16.47 -12.14 20.13
N SER A 251 -17.78 -11.95 20.32
CA SER A 251 -18.66 -13.00 20.84
C SER A 251 -18.72 -14.22 19.91
N ASP A 252 -18.84 -13.99 18.60
CA ASP A 252 -18.95 -15.06 17.60
C ASP A 252 -17.63 -15.86 17.50
N SER A 253 -16.47 -15.21 17.72
CA SER A 253 -15.15 -15.87 17.75
C SER A 253 -14.82 -16.59 19.06
N THR A 254 -15.68 -16.49 20.09
CA THR A 254 -15.51 -17.23 21.35
C THR A 254 -16.29 -18.53 21.32
N ALA A 255 -15.60 -19.64 21.09
CA ALA A 255 -16.20 -20.98 21.06
C ALA A 255 -16.77 -21.37 22.45
N SER A 256 -17.96 -21.96 22.50
CA SER A 256 -18.46 -22.68 23.68
C SER A 256 -19.40 -23.80 23.23
N SER A 257 -19.14 -25.02 23.71
CA SER A 257 -19.89 -26.25 23.41
C SER A 257 -21.22 -26.37 24.17
N ASN A 258 -21.58 -25.40 25.01
CA ASN A 258 -22.87 -25.34 25.71
C ASN A 258 -23.49 -23.95 25.56
N ASP A 259 -24.06 -23.68 24.38
CA ASP A 259 -24.96 -22.55 24.12
C ASP A 259 -26.36 -22.75 24.76
N GLU A 260 -26.42 -23.31 25.98
CA GLU A 260 -27.64 -23.18 26.78
C GLU A 260 -27.77 -21.71 27.19
N LEU A 261 -28.86 -21.09 26.72
CA LEU A 261 -29.33 -19.73 27.00
C LEU A 261 -28.98 -19.24 28.42
N LEU A 262 -27.81 -18.61 28.55
CA LEU A 262 -27.35 -17.92 29.76
C LEU A 262 -28.07 -16.57 29.97
N GLU A 263 -29.37 -16.50 29.65
CA GLU A 263 -30.15 -15.26 29.70
C GLU A 263 -30.31 -14.66 31.10
N ASN A 264 -29.87 -15.35 32.17
CA ASN A 264 -30.19 -14.98 33.56
C ASN A 264 -29.00 -14.86 34.54
N VAL A 265 -27.74 -14.84 34.08
CA VAL A 265 -26.59 -14.64 34.99
C VAL A 265 -26.04 -13.21 34.84
N SER A 266 -26.53 -12.29 35.67
CA SER A 266 -25.98 -10.93 35.79
C SER A 266 -24.96 -10.86 36.93
N PRO A 267 -23.83 -10.15 36.73
CA PRO A 267 -22.90 -9.85 37.81
C PRO A 267 -23.58 -9.24 39.03
N THR A 268 -23.33 -9.81 40.20
CA THR A 268 -23.85 -9.27 41.47
C THR A 268 -22.93 -8.21 42.07
N LYS A 269 -21.75 -7.98 41.47
CA LYS A 269 -20.72 -7.09 41.99
C LYS A 269 -19.92 -6.40 40.88
N ILE A 270 -19.77 -5.08 40.97
CA ILE A 270 -18.88 -4.28 40.14
C ILE A 270 -17.73 -3.81 41.03
N VAL A 271 -16.48 -4.09 40.65
CA VAL A 271 -15.29 -3.69 41.41
C VAL A 271 -14.49 -2.66 40.62
N VAL A 272 -14.14 -1.55 41.27
CA VAL A 272 -13.31 -0.48 40.69
C VAL A 272 -12.11 -0.21 41.61
N PRO A 273 -10.92 -0.74 41.28
CA PRO A 273 -9.69 -0.48 42.04
C PRO A 273 -9.23 0.97 41.88
N ILE A 274 -9.41 1.79 42.92
CA ILE A 274 -9.14 3.25 42.83
C ILE A 274 -7.66 3.60 43.01
N ASP A 275 -6.88 2.72 43.61
CA ASP A 275 -5.44 2.84 43.83
C ASP A 275 -4.60 2.31 42.66
N LEU A 276 -5.22 1.62 41.70
CA LEU A 276 -4.56 1.09 40.49
C LEU A 276 -4.85 1.91 39.21
N LYS A 277 -5.42 3.11 39.35
CA LYS A 277 -5.87 3.97 38.25
C LYS A 277 -4.75 4.47 37.32
N SER A 278 -5.15 4.92 36.14
CA SER A 278 -4.28 5.66 35.22
C SER A 278 -3.97 7.06 35.76
N SER A 279 -2.80 7.59 35.42
CA SER A 279 -2.43 8.98 35.70
C SER A 279 -3.16 9.97 34.78
N ASP A 280 -3.75 9.50 33.68
CA ASP A 280 -4.54 10.33 32.77
C ASP A 280 -5.95 10.59 33.33
N LYS A 281 -6.27 11.87 33.51
CA LYS A 281 -7.56 12.31 34.06
C LYS A 281 -8.75 11.94 33.17
N THR A 282 -8.56 11.87 31.86
CA THR A 282 -9.60 11.48 30.91
C THR A 282 -9.94 10.01 31.07
N GLN A 283 -8.93 9.14 31.18
CA GLN A 283 -9.12 7.72 31.43
C GLN A 283 -9.92 7.51 32.74
N GLY A 284 -9.56 8.21 33.80
CA GLY A 284 -10.32 8.18 35.06
C GLY A 284 -11.78 8.57 34.87
N LYS A 285 -12.06 9.65 34.15
CA LYS A 285 -13.42 10.10 33.86
C LYS A 285 -14.20 9.08 33.02
N ALA A 286 -13.59 8.52 31.97
CA ALA A 286 -14.23 7.53 31.12
C ALA A 286 -14.63 6.28 31.90
N VAL A 287 -13.76 5.81 32.80
CA VAL A 287 -14.06 4.71 33.73
C VAL A 287 -15.25 5.09 34.63
N ASP A 288 -15.26 6.28 35.22
CA ASP A 288 -16.37 6.72 36.09
C ASP A 288 -17.71 6.82 35.35
N ASP A 289 -17.69 7.39 34.14
CA ASP A 289 -18.85 7.53 33.27
C ASP A 289 -19.40 6.14 32.89
N PHE A 290 -18.54 5.20 32.50
CA PHE A 290 -18.95 3.84 32.16
C PHE A 290 -19.41 3.02 33.36
N VAL A 291 -18.75 3.15 34.51
CA VAL A 291 -19.17 2.50 35.76
C VAL A 291 -20.60 2.95 36.11
N SER A 292 -20.91 4.25 35.96
CA SER A 292 -22.26 4.76 36.18
C SER A 292 -23.30 4.10 35.25
N ILE A 293 -22.93 3.85 33.99
CA ILE A 293 -23.77 3.13 33.03
C ILE A 293 -23.99 1.68 33.46
N LEU A 294 -22.96 1.00 33.96
CA LEU A 294 -23.06 -0.37 34.47
C LEU A 294 -23.91 -0.44 35.75
N GLU A 295 -23.75 0.51 36.67
CA GLU A 295 -24.58 0.58 37.88
C GLU A 295 -26.08 0.71 37.52
N ASP A 296 -26.40 1.62 36.58
CA ASP A 296 -27.75 1.82 36.05
C ASP A 296 -28.29 0.60 35.28
N HIS A 297 -27.41 -0.20 34.67
CA HIS A 297 -27.80 -1.37 33.89
C HIS A 297 -28.06 -2.58 34.79
N LEU A 298 -27.16 -2.84 35.73
CA LEU A 298 -27.22 -3.99 36.64
C LEU A 298 -28.07 -3.75 37.89
N ASN A 299 -28.39 -2.48 38.19
CA ASN A 299 -28.98 -2.09 39.47
C ASN A 299 -28.12 -2.55 40.68
N VAL A 300 -26.80 -2.46 40.51
CA VAL A 300 -25.76 -2.83 41.50
C VAL A 300 -24.83 -1.64 41.66
N LYS A 301 -24.53 -1.23 42.89
CA LYS A 301 -23.57 -0.16 43.16
C LYS A 301 -22.14 -0.68 43.04
N ALA A 302 -21.25 0.12 42.49
CA ALA A 302 -19.86 -0.25 42.31
C ALA A 302 -19.07 -0.11 43.61
N ASP A 303 -18.34 -1.17 43.95
CA ASP A 303 -17.40 -1.19 45.05
C ASP A 303 -16.10 -0.53 44.59
N ARG A 304 -15.93 0.73 45.00
CA ARG A 304 -14.69 1.49 44.79
C ARG A 304 -13.70 1.14 45.88
N ILE A 305 -12.74 0.28 45.55
CA ILE A 305 -11.85 -0.37 46.52
C ILE A 305 -10.43 0.17 46.39
N ASP A 306 -9.85 0.57 47.52
CA ASP A 306 -8.40 0.78 47.66
C ASP A 306 -7.79 -0.58 48.04
N VAL A 307 -7.22 -1.26 47.06
CA VAL A 307 -6.71 -2.63 47.18
C VAL A 307 -5.57 -2.68 48.19
N GLY A 308 -4.66 -1.69 48.17
CA GLY A 308 -3.60 -1.55 49.15
C GLY A 308 -4.11 -1.38 50.58
N LYS A 309 -5.22 -0.66 50.79
CA LYS A 309 -5.87 -0.53 52.10
C LYS A 309 -6.50 -1.85 52.55
N VAL A 310 -7.17 -2.58 51.66
CA VAL A 310 -7.74 -3.90 51.99
C VAL A 310 -6.62 -4.90 52.31
N TRP A 311 -5.50 -4.86 51.59
CA TRP A 311 -4.30 -5.65 51.88
C TRP A 311 -3.77 -5.36 53.28
N LYS A 312 -3.68 -4.08 53.66
CA LYS A 312 -3.24 -3.68 55.00
C LYS A 312 -4.18 -4.18 56.10
N GLN A 313 -5.48 -4.28 55.82
CA GLN A 313 -6.48 -4.79 56.77
C GLN A 313 -6.44 -6.30 56.90
N ASN A 314 -6.22 -7.03 55.80
CA ASN A 314 -6.23 -8.49 55.75
C ASN A 314 -4.96 -9.02 55.06
N PRO A 315 -3.74 -8.78 55.57
CA PRO A 315 -2.52 -9.18 54.88
C PRO A 315 -2.39 -10.71 54.84
N PRO A 316 -1.91 -11.31 53.74
CA PRO A 316 -1.57 -12.72 53.73
C PRO A 316 -0.40 -12.97 54.70
N ALA A 317 -0.38 -14.15 55.34
CA ALA A 317 0.59 -14.48 56.37
C ALA A 317 2.03 -14.41 55.84
N GLU A 318 2.21 -14.82 54.59
CA GLU A 318 3.47 -14.87 53.86
C GLU A 318 4.04 -13.48 53.54
N ALA A 319 3.23 -12.42 53.60
CA ALA A 319 3.69 -11.05 53.36
C ALA A 319 4.37 -10.41 54.56
N SER A 320 4.40 -11.05 55.75
CA SER A 320 5.08 -10.51 56.94
C SER A 320 4.71 -9.04 57.27
N LYS A 321 3.46 -8.63 56.97
CA LYS A 321 2.93 -7.25 57.09
C LYS A 321 3.53 -6.22 56.11
N GLU A 322 4.27 -6.64 55.10
CA GLU A 322 4.70 -5.76 54.00
C GLU A 322 3.48 -5.15 53.28
N ALA A 323 3.62 -3.90 52.85
CA ALA A 323 2.62 -3.24 52.01
C ALA A 323 2.52 -3.95 50.65
N MET A 324 1.32 -3.97 50.05
CA MET A 324 1.04 -4.67 48.79
C MET A 324 2.06 -4.35 47.68
N GLN A 325 2.28 -3.06 47.40
CA GLN A 325 3.21 -2.64 46.34
C GLN A 325 4.67 -2.98 46.67
N THR A 326 5.06 -3.05 47.95
CA THR A 326 6.39 -3.50 48.35
C THR A 326 6.55 -5.00 48.15
N TYR A 327 5.57 -5.78 48.58
CA TYR A 327 5.54 -7.24 48.43
C TYR A 327 5.58 -7.65 46.96
N MET A 328 4.81 -6.94 46.11
CA MET A 328 4.71 -7.18 44.67
C MET A 328 5.75 -6.42 43.84
N SER A 329 6.58 -5.56 44.45
CA SER A 329 7.44 -4.55 43.79
C SER A 329 8.12 -5.01 42.50
N GLN A 330 8.79 -6.17 42.52
CA GLN A 330 9.51 -6.70 41.36
C GLN A 330 8.94 -8.03 40.87
N ALA A 331 7.96 -8.60 41.57
CA ALA A 331 7.53 -9.97 41.34
C ALA A 331 6.91 -10.19 39.95
N PRO A 332 5.97 -9.36 39.46
CA PRO A 332 5.43 -9.49 38.10
C PRO A 332 6.52 -9.37 37.04
N PHE A 333 7.33 -8.30 37.10
CA PHE A 333 8.33 -8.02 36.08
C PHE A 333 9.48 -9.02 36.07
N ARG A 334 10.06 -9.38 37.22
CA ARG A 334 11.16 -10.36 37.28
C ARG A 334 10.71 -11.77 36.89
N SER A 335 9.49 -12.15 37.26
CA SER A 335 8.94 -13.42 36.82
C SER A 335 8.79 -13.45 35.30
N TRP A 336 8.24 -12.40 34.69
CA TRP A 336 8.15 -12.31 33.23
C TRP A 336 9.55 -12.25 32.58
N CYS A 337 10.47 -11.46 33.14
CA CYS A 337 11.85 -11.32 32.66
C CYS A 337 12.59 -12.67 32.60
N TYR A 338 12.46 -13.48 33.66
CA TYR A 338 13.08 -14.79 33.71
C TYR A 338 12.54 -15.68 32.59
N ASP A 339 11.22 -15.79 32.49
CA ASP A 339 10.56 -16.58 31.45
C ASP A 339 10.97 -16.10 30.04
N TYR A 340 10.95 -14.78 29.79
CA TYR A 340 11.36 -14.15 28.54
C TYR A 340 12.82 -14.41 28.18
N TYR A 341 13.72 -14.27 29.14
CA TYR A 341 15.14 -14.50 28.90
C TYR A 341 15.35 -15.96 28.51
N HIS A 342 14.85 -16.90 29.30
CA HIS A 342 15.10 -18.33 29.12
C HIS A 342 14.31 -18.97 27.97
N ALA A 343 13.24 -18.33 27.48
CA ALA A 343 12.49 -18.77 26.30
C ALA A 343 13.34 -18.89 25.01
N PHE A 344 14.50 -18.22 24.97
CA PHE A 344 15.39 -18.20 23.81
C PHE A 344 16.82 -18.69 24.12
N ASP A 345 17.01 -19.47 25.18
CA ASP A 345 18.35 -20.02 25.52
C ASP A 345 18.90 -20.89 24.40
N ASP A 346 18.15 -21.90 23.97
CA ASP A 346 18.57 -22.84 22.92
C ASP A 346 18.90 -22.10 21.62
N PHE A 347 18.02 -21.19 21.20
CA PHE A 347 18.24 -20.34 20.02
C PHE A 347 19.56 -19.55 20.09
N ARG A 348 19.81 -18.84 21.18
CA ARG A 348 21.04 -18.04 21.32
C ARG A 348 22.28 -18.92 21.37
N ASP A 349 22.21 -20.05 22.05
CA ASP A 349 23.35 -20.96 22.17
C ASP A 349 23.68 -21.64 20.84
N GLU A 350 22.68 -22.07 20.09
CA GLU A 350 22.85 -22.61 18.74
C GLU A 350 23.39 -21.54 17.77
N TYR A 351 22.90 -20.30 17.87
CA TYR A 351 23.36 -19.20 17.02
C TYR A 351 24.84 -18.91 17.23
N ARG A 352 25.27 -18.80 18.49
CA ARG A 352 26.68 -18.61 18.85
C ARG A 352 27.55 -19.78 18.39
N LYS A 353 27.08 -21.02 18.54
CA LYS A 353 27.81 -22.22 18.10
C LYS A 353 28.01 -22.22 16.58
N ARG A 354 26.99 -21.82 15.81
CA ARG A 354 27.02 -21.86 14.33
C ARG A 354 27.76 -20.68 13.71
N PHE A 355 27.51 -19.46 14.20
CA PHE A 355 27.96 -18.23 13.55
C PHE A 355 29.07 -17.48 14.31
N HIS A 356 29.45 -17.95 15.50
CA HIS A 356 30.47 -17.35 16.36
C HIS A 356 30.21 -15.88 16.72
N ASN A 357 28.96 -15.44 16.66
CA ASN A 357 28.48 -14.10 17.00
C ASN A 357 27.15 -14.19 17.76
N GLU A 358 26.70 -13.08 18.34
CA GLU A 358 25.37 -12.96 18.94
C GLU A 358 24.29 -12.73 17.86
N PRO A 359 23.05 -13.22 18.05
CA PRO A 359 21.96 -12.91 17.13
C PRO A 359 21.68 -11.42 17.14
N PHE A 360 21.44 -10.87 15.95
CA PHE A 360 21.08 -9.47 15.80
C PHE A 360 19.60 -9.27 16.15
N ALA A 361 19.27 -8.26 16.94
CA ALA A 361 17.91 -7.94 17.37
C ALA A 361 17.72 -6.43 17.58
N GLU A 362 16.50 -5.95 17.74
CA GLU A 362 16.16 -4.57 18.09
C GLU A 362 16.67 -4.20 19.51
N ALA A 363 16.72 -2.91 19.84
CA ALA A 363 17.25 -2.43 21.11
C ALA A 363 16.53 -3.01 22.35
N THR A 364 15.24 -3.33 22.27
CA THR A 364 14.46 -3.89 23.38
C THR A 364 14.83 -5.37 23.66
N PRO A 365 14.77 -6.30 22.69
CA PRO A 365 15.31 -7.65 22.91
C PRO A 365 16.79 -7.64 23.35
N GLN A 366 17.63 -6.81 22.74
CA GLN A 366 19.05 -6.68 23.14
C GLN A 366 19.20 -6.24 24.61
N TYR A 367 18.40 -5.25 25.04
CA TYR A 367 18.37 -4.79 26.42
C TYR A 367 17.95 -5.91 27.38
N LEU A 368 16.93 -6.69 27.02
CA LEU A 368 16.40 -7.77 27.85
C LEU A 368 17.36 -8.98 27.91
N TRP A 369 18.05 -9.31 26.82
CA TRP A 369 19.04 -10.39 26.76
C TRP A 369 20.43 -10.00 27.24
N SER A 370 20.70 -8.69 27.45
CA SER A 370 22.01 -8.19 27.82
C SER A 370 23.11 -8.57 26.80
N VAL A 371 22.80 -8.45 25.50
CA VAL A 371 23.70 -8.70 24.37
C VAL A 371 24.38 -7.39 23.95
N TRP A 372 25.72 -7.35 23.89
CA TRP A 372 26.51 -6.13 23.63
C TRP A 372 26.97 -6.02 22.16
N LEU A 373 26.87 -4.82 21.56
CA LEU A 373 27.49 -4.50 20.27
C LEU A 373 28.64 -3.48 20.44
N PRO A 374 29.82 -3.71 19.82
CA PRO A 374 30.89 -2.72 19.78
C PRO A 374 30.47 -1.46 19.02
N GLY A 375 30.55 -0.29 19.67
CA GLY A 375 30.36 1.03 19.04
C GLY A 375 29.19 1.88 19.56
N CYS A 376 28.26 1.31 20.33
CA CYS A 376 27.12 2.05 20.89
C CYS A 376 27.47 2.77 22.19
N PHE A 377 28.13 3.94 22.09
CA PHE A 377 28.59 4.73 23.25
C PHE A 377 27.46 5.40 24.07
N ALA A 378 26.22 5.45 23.58
CA ALA A 378 25.15 6.27 24.17
C ALA A 378 24.29 5.59 25.26
N LEU A 379 24.42 4.28 25.49
CA LEU A 379 23.59 3.53 26.47
C LEU A 379 24.36 3.09 27.74
N LEU A 380 25.54 3.67 27.98
CA LEU A 380 26.51 3.22 29.00
C LEU A 380 26.16 3.55 30.46
N THR A 381 25.01 4.14 30.80
CA THR A 381 24.78 4.62 32.18
C THR A 381 23.44 4.25 32.83
N LEU A 382 22.46 3.68 32.12
CA LEU A 382 21.13 3.42 32.72
C LEU A 382 20.57 1.99 32.55
N ALA A 383 21.14 1.15 31.69
CA ALA A 383 20.69 -0.23 31.51
C ALA A 383 21.45 -1.19 32.45
N ARG A 384 21.09 -1.24 33.73
CA ARG A 384 21.53 -2.34 34.59
C ARG A 384 20.81 -3.62 34.18
N ASN A 385 21.53 -4.56 33.58
CA ASN A 385 21.22 -5.99 33.37
C ASN A 385 20.16 -6.52 34.35
N GLN A 386 18.93 -6.83 33.91
CA GLN A 386 17.91 -7.38 34.82
C GLN A 386 17.44 -8.79 34.46
N CYS A 387 16.93 -9.04 33.26
CA CYS A 387 16.33 -10.36 33.00
C CYS A 387 17.34 -11.51 33.07
N LYS A 388 18.52 -11.36 32.44
CA LYS A 388 19.65 -12.32 32.54
C LYS A 388 20.10 -12.59 33.99
N THR A 389 19.94 -11.61 34.88
CA THR A 389 20.43 -11.70 36.26
C THR A 389 19.41 -12.31 37.23
N VAL A 390 18.16 -12.50 36.81
CA VAL A 390 17.15 -13.14 37.67
C VAL A 390 17.50 -14.62 37.79
N THR A 391 17.68 -15.10 39.01
CA THR A 391 17.94 -16.51 39.28
C THR A 391 16.66 -17.34 39.28
N GLU A 392 16.76 -18.66 39.03
CA GLU A 392 15.61 -19.58 39.13
C GLU A 392 14.95 -19.52 40.52
N GLU A 393 15.75 -19.36 41.57
CA GLU A 393 15.26 -19.21 42.95
C GLU A 393 14.43 -17.93 43.13
N GLU A 394 14.89 -16.80 42.57
CA GLU A 394 14.12 -15.56 42.58
C GLU A 394 12.85 -15.68 41.75
N HIS A 395 12.90 -16.33 40.59
CA HIS A 395 11.72 -16.60 39.76
C HIS A 395 10.68 -17.43 40.50
N ARG A 396 11.10 -18.50 41.18
CA ARG A 396 10.23 -19.35 42.00
C ARG A 396 9.60 -18.56 43.15
N LYS A 397 10.39 -17.73 43.83
CA LYS A 397 9.92 -16.84 44.90
C LYS A 397 8.88 -15.84 44.39
N ASP A 398 9.15 -15.19 43.26
CA ASP A 398 8.25 -14.18 42.68
C ASP A 398 6.95 -14.80 42.16
N THR A 399 7.03 -15.96 41.50
CA THR A 399 5.85 -16.73 41.10
C THR A 399 5.00 -17.13 42.31
N GLY A 400 5.64 -17.55 43.40
CA GLY A 400 4.95 -17.82 44.67
C GLY A 400 4.23 -16.59 45.23
N ARG A 401 4.88 -15.41 45.19
CA ARG A 401 4.26 -14.14 45.61
C ARG A 401 3.04 -13.78 44.76
N ILE A 402 3.13 -13.96 43.44
CA ILE A 402 2.01 -13.76 42.51
C ILE A 402 0.83 -14.68 42.85
N GLU A 403 1.08 -15.96 43.12
CA GLU A 403 0.03 -16.91 43.47
C GLU A 403 -0.61 -16.62 44.84
N ILE A 404 0.18 -16.14 45.80
CA ILE A 404 -0.34 -15.65 47.08
C ILE A 404 -1.24 -14.43 46.86
N TYR A 405 -0.79 -13.46 46.06
CA TYR A 405 -1.59 -12.28 45.73
C TYR A 405 -2.88 -12.66 45.01
N ARG A 406 -2.84 -13.59 44.06
CA ARG A 406 -4.01 -14.06 43.30
C ARG A 406 -5.07 -14.65 44.22
N ARG A 407 -4.69 -15.62 45.07
CA ARG A 407 -5.60 -16.23 46.06
C ARG A 407 -6.12 -15.20 47.06
N TRP A 408 -5.27 -14.27 47.48
CA TRP A 408 -5.66 -13.18 48.36
C TRP A 408 -6.70 -12.25 47.71
N PHE A 409 -6.47 -11.84 46.46
CA PHE A 409 -7.36 -10.94 45.73
C PHE A 409 -8.71 -11.58 45.49
N ASP A 410 -8.72 -12.85 45.06
CA ASP A 410 -9.94 -13.62 44.86
C ASP A 410 -10.78 -13.74 46.15
N LYS A 411 -10.13 -14.03 47.29
CA LYS A 411 -10.79 -14.13 48.59
C LYS A 411 -11.31 -12.79 49.11
N ASN A 412 -10.51 -11.73 49.07
CA ASN A 412 -10.78 -10.48 49.81
C ASN A 412 -11.41 -9.37 48.96
N ILE A 413 -11.18 -9.39 47.64
CA ILE A 413 -11.70 -8.36 46.73
C ILE A 413 -12.90 -8.90 45.95
N ILE A 414 -12.77 -10.10 45.38
CA ILE A 414 -13.85 -10.72 44.59
C ILE A 414 -14.91 -11.33 45.51
N GLY A 415 -14.50 -12.19 46.45
CA GLY A 415 -15.40 -12.84 47.41
C GLY A 415 -15.94 -14.21 46.95
N SER A 416 -15.19 -14.91 46.09
CA SER A 416 -15.53 -16.21 45.47
C SER A 416 -15.89 -17.35 46.44
N SER A 417 -15.48 -17.25 47.71
CA SER A 417 -15.74 -18.23 48.77
C SER A 417 -17.15 -18.16 49.38
N THR A 418 -18.02 -17.31 48.85
CA THR A 418 -19.44 -17.24 49.23
C THR A 418 -20.33 -17.90 48.17
N PRO A 419 -21.32 -18.75 48.54
CA PRO A 419 -22.21 -19.43 47.59
C PRO A 419 -23.01 -18.50 46.66
N ASN A 420 -23.07 -17.20 46.97
CA ASN A 420 -23.80 -16.17 46.21
C ASN A 420 -22.88 -15.27 45.36
N ALA A 421 -21.56 -15.50 45.29
CA ALA A 421 -20.63 -14.75 44.45
C ALA A 421 -20.75 -15.13 42.95
N LYS A 422 -21.95 -14.90 42.39
CA LYS A 422 -22.22 -15.00 40.96
C LYS A 422 -21.53 -13.82 40.23
N SER A 423 -20.42 -14.09 39.55
CA SER A 423 -19.68 -13.22 38.61
C SER A 423 -19.42 -11.78 39.06
N ALA A 424 -18.26 -11.48 39.66
CA ALA A 424 -17.81 -10.09 39.80
C ALA A 424 -17.14 -9.61 38.51
N ILE A 425 -17.34 -8.34 38.14
CA ILE A 425 -16.64 -7.69 37.02
C ILE A 425 -15.73 -6.59 37.55
N VAL A 426 -14.45 -6.60 37.15
CA VAL A 426 -13.49 -5.56 37.55
C VAL A 426 -13.30 -4.59 36.40
N ILE A 427 -13.54 -3.30 36.63
CA ILE A 427 -13.37 -2.26 35.61
C ILE A 427 -12.05 -1.52 35.83
N LEU A 428 -11.26 -1.42 34.77
CA LEU A 428 -9.94 -0.80 34.76
C LEU A 428 -9.79 0.18 33.59
N PRO A 429 -8.94 1.21 33.74
CA PRO A 429 -8.45 1.99 32.61
C PRO A 429 -7.75 1.09 31.58
N CYS A 430 -7.84 1.46 30.30
CA CYS A 430 -7.19 0.74 29.21
C CYS A 430 -6.07 1.59 28.58
N GLY A 431 -4.83 1.09 28.66
CA GLY A 431 -3.67 1.67 28.00
C GLY A 431 -3.32 3.11 28.41
N ASN A 432 -2.38 3.69 27.65
CA ASN A 432 -2.01 5.09 27.74
C ASN A 432 -2.74 5.86 26.62
N PRO A 433 -3.61 6.83 26.93
CA PRO A 433 -4.36 7.54 25.91
C PRO A 433 -3.52 8.57 25.15
N LYS A 434 -2.24 8.78 25.51
CA LYS A 434 -1.38 9.74 24.81
C LYS A 434 -1.19 9.35 23.34
N VAL A 435 -1.24 10.35 22.49
CA VAL A 435 -0.86 10.22 21.09
C VAL A 435 0.65 10.31 21.02
N GLU A 436 1.26 9.35 20.36
CA GLU A 436 2.70 9.28 20.12
C GLU A 436 2.86 9.11 18.61
N HIS A 437 3.60 10.01 17.97
CA HIS A 437 3.81 9.95 16.53
C HIS A 437 5.05 9.12 16.17
N ARG A 438 5.07 8.52 14.98
CA ARG A 438 6.20 7.71 14.47
C ARG A 438 7.53 8.46 14.36
N ASN A 439 7.49 9.80 14.28
CA ASN A 439 8.69 10.62 14.22
C ASN A 439 9.24 11.00 15.61
N GLU A 440 8.56 10.62 16.69
CA GLU A 440 9.06 10.80 18.04
C GLU A 440 10.10 9.71 18.38
N PRO A 441 11.18 10.04 19.10
CA PRO A 441 12.14 9.04 19.55
C PRO A 441 11.47 7.94 20.37
N VAL A 442 11.79 6.69 20.06
CA VAL A 442 11.35 5.53 20.84
C VAL A 442 11.91 5.67 22.27
N ALA A 443 11.01 5.60 23.26
CA ALA A 443 11.40 5.63 24.66
C ALA A 443 12.28 4.40 25.00
N PRO A 444 13.33 4.56 25.83
CA PRO A 444 14.14 3.42 26.23
C PRO A 444 13.30 2.38 26.99
N PRO A 445 13.67 1.09 26.93
CA PRO A 445 12.98 0.04 27.66
C PRO A 445 12.82 0.38 29.15
N ALA A 446 11.59 0.30 29.66
CA ALA A 446 11.26 0.63 31.04
C ALA A 446 11.05 -0.65 31.88
N ILE A 447 11.46 -0.57 33.15
CA ILE A 447 11.15 -1.58 34.17
C ILE A 447 9.85 -1.20 34.85
N TYR A 448 8.87 -2.09 34.81
CA TYR A 448 7.59 -1.91 35.50
C TYR A 448 7.70 -2.43 36.93
N LYS A 449 7.10 -1.73 37.90
CA LYS A 449 7.15 -2.09 39.32
C LYS A 449 5.75 -2.25 39.90
N GLY A 450 5.58 -3.28 40.70
CA GLY A 450 4.36 -3.54 41.44
C GLY A 450 3.19 -3.95 40.55
N ILE A 451 1.99 -3.61 40.98
CA ILE A 451 0.73 -3.88 40.27
C ILE A 451 0.07 -2.55 39.91
N ASP A 452 -0.42 -2.45 38.68
CA ASP A 452 -1.20 -1.34 38.16
C ASP A 452 -2.34 -1.84 37.26
N HIS A 453 -3.11 -0.93 36.66
CA HIS A 453 -4.21 -1.26 35.74
C HIS A 453 -3.78 -2.09 34.52
N THR A 454 -2.52 -2.06 34.11
CA THR A 454 -2.04 -2.82 32.95
C THR A 454 -1.54 -4.21 33.32
N THR A 455 -1.03 -4.38 34.54
CA THR A 455 -0.40 -5.63 35.02
C THR A 455 -1.32 -6.47 35.92
N LEU A 456 -2.42 -5.91 36.43
CA LEU A 456 -3.35 -6.65 37.29
C LEU A 456 -3.94 -7.89 36.59
N ALA A 457 -4.36 -7.75 35.33
CA ALA A 457 -4.95 -8.84 34.57
C ALA A 457 -4.02 -10.06 34.41
N PRO A 458 -2.78 -9.92 33.88
CA PRO A 458 -1.86 -11.05 33.78
C PRO A 458 -1.47 -11.64 35.14
N VAL A 459 -1.36 -10.82 36.19
CA VAL A 459 -1.11 -11.29 37.57
C VAL A 459 -2.26 -12.19 38.06
N LEU A 460 -3.51 -11.76 37.86
CA LEU A 460 -4.69 -12.53 38.26
C LEU A 460 -4.95 -13.73 37.35
N GLY A 461 -4.43 -13.72 36.12
CA GLY A 461 -4.66 -14.76 35.12
C GLY A 461 -6.04 -14.71 34.46
N GLY A 462 -6.81 -13.63 34.68
CA GLY A 462 -8.17 -13.47 34.16
C GLY A 462 -8.24 -12.91 32.74
N SER A 463 -9.37 -13.15 32.06
CA SER A 463 -9.64 -12.69 30.69
C SER A 463 -10.01 -11.22 30.68
N VAL A 464 -9.52 -10.46 29.69
CA VAL A 464 -9.73 -9.00 29.60
C VAL A 464 -10.49 -8.66 28.33
N LEU A 465 -11.68 -8.08 28.47
CA LEU A 465 -12.33 -7.39 27.36
C LEU A 465 -11.92 -5.91 27.39
N SER A 466 -11.17 -5.46 26.39
CA SER A 466 -10.86 -4.05 26.17
C SER A 466 -11.72 -3.52 25.04
N PHE A 467 -12.34 -2.36 25.24
CA PHE A 467 -13.27 -1.79 24.27
C PHE A 467 -13.21 -0.25 24.23
N PRO A 468 -13.34 0.35 23.04
CA PRO A 468 -13.46 1.80 22.89
C PRO A 468 -14.78 2.26 23.51
N PHE A 469 -14.71 3.29 24.35
CA PHE A 469 -15.87 3.88 25.03
C PHE A 469 -16.19 5.27 24.50
N THR A 470 -15.16 6.06 24.24
CA THR A 470 -15.27 7.39 23.65
C THR A 470 -14.03 7.73 22.83
N GLN A 471 -14.01 8.90 22.21
CA GLN A 471 -12.83 9.44 21.55
C GLN A 471 -12.72 10.93 21.86
N LEU A 472 -11.50 11.43 21.98
CA LEU A 472 -11.23 12.84 22.28
C LEU A 472 -10.57 13.55 21.12
N PRO A 473 -10.97 14.81 20.84
CA PRO A 473 -10.24 15.65 19.91
C PRO A 473 -8.87 16.03 20.48
N TYR A 474 -7.87 16.09 19.62
CA TYR A 474 -6.55 16.67 19.88
C TYR A 474 -6.09 17.42 18.62
N LYS A 475 -5.18 18.39 18.80
CA LYS A 475 -4.57 19.07 17.65
C LYS A 475 -3.32 18.31 17.23
N SER A 476 -3.32 17.74 16.02
CA SER A 476 -2.14 17.06 15.48
C SER A 476 -1.05 18.08 15.13
N ALA A 477 0.17 17.82 15.61
CA ALA A 477 1.35 18.61 15.28
C ALA A 477 1.86 18.34 13.85
N ILE A 478 1.51 17.20 13.25
CA ILE A 478 1.95 16.78 11.91
C ILE A 478 1.01 17.32 10.84
N SER A 479 -0.28 16.99 10.94
CA SER A 479 -1.26 17.41 9.93
C SER A 479 -1.80 18.82 10.16
N GLY A 480 -1.61 19.39 11.35
CA GLY A 480 -2.23 20.65 11.74
C GLY A 480 -3.75 20.57 11.86
N ARG A 481 -4.36 19.39 11.80
CA ARG A 481 -5.82 19.17 11.92
C ARG A 481 -6.24 18.86 13.34
N THR A 482 -7.53 19.01 13.63
CA THR A 482 -8.14 18.37 14.80
C THR A 482 -8.34 16.90 14.46
N GLU A 483 -7.67 16.05 15.20
CA GLU A 483 -7.72 14.59 15.09
C GLU A 483 -8.39 13.99 16.33
N TYR A 484 -8.79 12.72 16.29
CA TYR A 484 -9.44 12.06 17.42
C TYR A 484 -8.64 10.86 17.89
N ARG A 485 -8.48 10.74 19.21
CA ARG A 485 -7.82 9.60 19.85
C ARG A 485 -8.86 8.76 20.60
N PRO A 486 -8.84 7.42 20.46
CA PRO A 486 -9.73 6.56 21.21
C PRO A 486 -9.41 6.60 22.71
N VAL A 487 -10.45 6.48 23.53
CA VAL A 487 -10.37 6.23 24.96
C VAL A 487 -11.07 4.91 25.24
N CYS A 488 -10.28 3.89 25.54
CA CYS A 488 -10.76 2.55 25.81
C CYS A 488 -10.92 2.29 27.31
N ILE A 489 -11.76 1.33 27.65
CA ILE A 489 -11.99 0.82 29.00
C ILE A 489 -11.84 -0.70 28.95
N SER A 490 -11.45 -1.29 30.08
CA SER A 490 -11.30 -2.73 30.18
C SER A 490 -12.14 -3.33 31.29
N ALA A 491 -12.75 -4.47 30.98
CA ALA A 491 -13.53 -5.29 31.88
C ALA A 491 -12.83 -6.64 32.06
N LEU A 492 -12.39 -6.92 33.29
CA LEU A 492 -11.73 -8.17 33.64
C LEU A 492 -12.77 -9.19 34.11
N SER A 493 -12.70 -10.39 33.53
CA SER A 493 -13.44 -11.58 33.95
C SER A 493 -12.46 -12.59 34.56
N ILE A 494 -12.60 -12.85 35.86
CA ILE A 494 -11.71 -13.77 36.59
C ILE A 494 -12.27 -15.21 36.58
N GLN A 495 -13.57 -15.37 36.29
CA GLN A 495 -14.29 -16.65 36.38
C GLN A 495 -14.48 -17.37 35.03
N GLY A 496 -13.87 -16.88 33.94
CA GLY A 496 -13.85 -17.59 32.64
C GLY A 496 -15.19 -17.64 31.91
N ASN A 497 -16.00 -16.57 31.99
CA ASN A 497 -17.23 -16.45 31.19
C ASN A 497 -17.21 -15.15 30.36
N GLU A 498 -16.41 -15.16 29.31
CA GLU A 498 -16.16 -14.03 28.43
C GLU A 498 -17.40 -13.64 27.61
N LYS A 499 -18.17 -14.62 27.14
CA LYS A 499 -19.40 -14.39 26.35
C LYS A 499 -20.43 -13.61 27.16
N LEU A 500 -20.62 -13.94 28.45
CA LEU A 500 -21.46 -13.14 29.35
C LEU A 500 -20.96 -11.70 29.50
N VAL A 501 -19.66 -11.50 29.67
CA VAL A 501 -19.08 -10.16 29.82
C VAL A 501 -19.28 -9.34 28.55
N ILE A 502 -19.05 -9.92 27.38
CA ILE A 502 -19.27 -9.26 26.08
C ILE A 502 -20.74 -8.87 25.93
N GLN A 503 -21.67 -9.79 26.18
CA GLN A 503 -23.12 -9.51 26.08
C GLN A 503 -23.58 -8.44 27.07
N LEU A 504 -23.06 -8.47 28.31
CA LEU A 504 -23.35 -7.46 29.32
C LEU A 504 -22.88 -6.08 28.87
N ILE A 505 -21.62 -5.96 28.42
CA ILE A 505 -21.09 -4.67 27.96
C ILE A 505 -21.88 -4.19 26.75
N GLN A 506 -22.20 -5.08 25.80
CA GLN A 506 -23.01 -4.75 24.63
C GLN A 506 -24.38 -4.17 25.02
N LYS A 507 -25.10 -4.81 25.96
CA LYS A 507 -26.40 -4.33 26.46
C LYS A 507 -26.29 -3.00 27.21
N ALA A 508 -25.24 -2.84 28.02
CA ALA A 508 -25.00 -1.61 28.79
C ALA A 508 -24.73 -0.40 27.86
N LEU A 509 -23.88 -0.57 26.84
CA LEU A 509 -23.58 0.46 25.85
C LEU A 509 -24.80 0.80 24.98
N ALA A 510 -25.54 -0.22 24.52
CA ALA A 510 -26.75 -0.03 23.71
C ALA A 510 -27.83 0.78 24.45
N LYS A 511 -28.02 0.56 25.77
CA LYS A 511 -28.97 1.31 26.62
C LYS A 511 -28.69 2.82 26.62
N LYS A 512 -27.43 3.23 26.43
CA LYS A 512 -27.01 4.63 26.39
C LYS A 512 -26.70 5.12 24.96
N ARG A 513 -27.04 4.31 23.94
CA ARG A 513 -26.79 4.60 22.51
C ARG A 513 -25.32 4.85 22.20
N ILE A 514 -24.43 4.17 22.93
CA ILE A 514 -22.99 4.17 22.62
C ILE A 514 -22.76 3.08 21.56
N PRO A 515 -22.07 3.37 20.45
CA PRO A 515 -21.83 2.39 19.39
C PRO A 515 -21.11 1.15 19.91
N THR A 516 -21.51 -0.02 19.41
CA THR A 516 -20.87 -1.33 19.68
C THR A 516 -20.04 -1.83 18.49
N GLU A 517 -19.77 -0.91 17.58
CA GLU A 517 -19.00 -1.04 16.35
C GLU A 517 -18.12 0.21 16.21
N VAL A 518 -16.93 0.03 15.67
CA VAL A 518 -16.01 1.12 15.35
C VAL A 518 -15.79 1.28 13.86
N GLU A 519 -15.55 2.52 13.46
CA GLU A 519 -15.29 2.90 12.07
C GLU A 519 -13.92 2.40 11.59
N ILE A 520 -13.78 2.29 10.27
CA ILE A 520 -12.51 2.09 9.60
C ILE A 520 -11.86 3.45 9.34
N GLY A 521 -10.53 3.50 9.33
CA GLY A 521 -9.77 4.69 8.97
C GLY A 521 -9.56 5.64 10.13
N ARG A 522 -9.79 6.93 9.89
CA ARG A 522 -9.33 8.04 10.72
C ARG A 522 -9.95 8.09 12.12
N PHE A 523 -11.23 7.76 12.24
CA PHE A 523 -11.99 7.93 13.48
C PHE A 523 -12.36 6.58 14.10
N THR A 524 -12.52 6.54 15.42
CA THR A 524 -13.03 5.34 16.11
C THR A 524 -14.56 5.33 16.10
N PHE A 525 -15.17 6.49 16.30
CA PHE A 525 -16.62 6.71 16.23
C PHE A 525 -16.94 7.84 15.24
N PRO A 526 -18.18 7.93 14.73
CA PRO A 526 -18.60 9.04 13.88
C PRO A 526 -18.37 10.42 14.52
N VAL A 527 -17.92 11.39 13.72
CA VAL A 527 -17.73 12.80 14.10
C VAL A 527 -18.69 13.71 13.33
N LYS A 528 -18.88 14.95 13.79
CA LYS A 528 -19.78 15.91 13.11
C LYS A 528 -19.19 16.35 11.77
N GLU A 529 -20.05 16.65 10.80
CA GLU A 529 -19.61 17.11 9.46
C GLU A 529 -18.68 18.33 9.48
N THR A 530 -18.84 19.22 10.46
CA THR A 530 -17.96 20.39 10.64
C THR A 530 -16.49 20.01 10.90
N ASP A 531 -16.25 18.78 11.38
CA ASP A 531 -14.92 18.25 11.67
C ASP A 531 -14.34 17.44 10.47
N LEU A 532 -15.10 17.30 9.37
CA LEU A 532 -14.73 16.56 8.14
C LEU A 532 -14.04 17.43 7.07
N SER A 533 -13.70 18.68 7.36
CA SER A 533 -13.51 19.75 6.36
C SER A 533 -12.33 19.62 5.37
N MET A 534 -11.60 18.50 5.31
CA MET A 534 -10.65 18.15 4.24
C MET A 534 -10.41 16.62 4.24
N PRO A 535 -10.22 15.96 3.08
CA PRO A 535 -9.86 14.53 3.01
C PRO A 535 -8.58 14.24 3.80
N ALA A 536 -8.52 13.06 4.41
CA ALA A 536 -7.35 12.59 5.14
C ALA A 536 -6.13 12.51 4.21
N SER A 537 -5.01 13.00 4.71
CA SER A 537 -3.69 12.78 4.13
C SER A 537 -3.19 11.43 4.67
N THR A 538 -3.61 10.34 4.06
CA THR A 538 -2.95 9.04 4.24
C THR A 538 -1.52 9.15 3.69
N PRO A 539 -0.50 8.56 4.34
CA PRO A 539 0.85 8.48 3.77
C PRO A 539 0.76 7.71 2.44
N ARG A 540 1.07 8.38 1.33
CA ARG A 540 0.94 7.90 -0.06
C ARG A 540 -0.41 7.33 -0.46
N ALA A 541 -1.30 8.23 -0.85
CA ALA A 541 -2.24 7.97 -1.94
C ALA A 541 -2.02 9.04 -3.03
N THR A 542 -1.28 8.70 -4.08
CA THR A 542 -1.47 9.26 -5.44
C THR A 542 -1.08 8.21 -6.48
N SER A 543 -1.96 7.23 -6.64
CA SER A 543 -2.43 6.72 -7.94
C SER A 543 -3.86 6.22 -7.70
N PRO A 544 -4.86 6.61 -8.49
CA PRO A 544 -6.18 6.04 -8.33
C PRO A 544 -6.14 4.59 -8.82
N ALA A 545 -6.33 3.63 -7.90
CA ALA A 545 -6.98 2.39 -8.28
C ALA A 545 -8.33 2.76 -8.94
N PRO A 546 -8.68 2.20 -10.11
CA PRO A 546 -9.96 2.48 -10.74
C PRO A 546 -11.08 1.99 -9.82
N GLN A 547 -11.90 2.90 -9.29
CA GLN A 547 -13.13 2.53 -8.61
C GLN A 547 -14.10 1.90 -9.63
N LEU A 548 -14.48 0.66 -9.33
CA LEU A 548 -15.69 0.00 -9.82
C LEU A 548 -16.92 0.89 -9.50
N PRO A 549 -17.81 1.20 -10.45
CA PRO A 549 -18.99 1.99 -10.15
C PRO A 549 -20.11 1.11 -9.60
N PHE A 550 -20.11 0.80 -8.30
CA PHE A 550 -21.32 0.47 -7.52
C PHE A 550 -21.02 0.81 -6.04
N SER A 551 -21.60 1.85 -5.45
CA SER A 551 -22.90 1.71 -4.79
C SER A 551 -23.47 3.09 -4.44
N HIS A 552 -24.65 3.40 -5.00
CA HIS A 552 -25.52 4.42 -4.42
C HIS A 552 -26.38 3.80 -3.32
N SER A 553 -26.54 4.59 -2.25
CA SER A 553 -27.56 4.47 -1.22
C SER A 553 -28.92 4.10 -1.78
N ALA A 554 -29.58 3.16 -1.13
CA ALA A 554 -30.97 2.82 -1.37
C ALA A 554 -31.90 4.00 -1.02
N SER A 555 -32.22 4.83 -2.00
CA SER A 555 -33.49 5.56 -2.03
C SER A 555 -33.93 5.80 -3.48
N SER A 556 -34.96 5.03 -3.87
CA SER A 556 -35.92 5.28 -4.95
C SER A 556 -35.38 5.81 -6.29
N LEU A 557 -35.07 4.89 -7.21
CA LEU A 557 -35.36 5.06 -8.64
C LEU A 557 -35.33 3.69 -9.33
N SER A 558 -36.52 3.19 -9.63
CA SER A 558 -36.73 2.00 -10.45
C SER A 558 -36.41 2.33 -11.91
N ALA A 559 -35.28 1.86 -12.42
CA ALA A 559 -35.07 1.73 -13.86
C ALA A 559 -34.45 0.36 -14.11
N LYS A 560 -35.21 -0.53 -14.76
CA LYS A 560 -34.79 -1.86 -15.19
C LYS A 560 -33.62 -1.71 -16.18
N LEU A 561 -32.42 -2.14 -15.82
CA LEU A 561 -31.33 -2.36 -16.79
C LEU A 561 -31.61 -3.68 -17.53
N THR A 562 -31.91 -3.60 -18.82
CA THR A 562 -31.94 -4.75 -19.74
C THR A 562 -30.57 -4.90 -20.38
N MET A 563 -29.89 -6.04 -20.15
CA MET A 563 -28.64 -6.40 -20.82
C MET A 563 -28.90 -6.67 -22.33
N PRO A 564 -28.07 -6.18 -23.27
CA PRO A 564 -28.17 -6.53 -24.68
C PRO A 564 -27.88 -8.04 -24.89
N THR A 565 -28.55 -8.63 -25.87
CA THR A 565 -28.54 -10.08 -26.14
C THR A 565 -27.26 -10.60 -26.84
N SER A 566 -26.26 -9.76 -27.14
CA SER A 566 -24.99 -10.14 -27.80
C SER A 566 -23.82 -9.25 -27.37
N LYS A 567 -22.60 -9.81 -27.30
CA LYS A 567 -21.36 -9.07 -26.96
C LYS A 567 -21.03 -8.03 -28.05
N PRO A 568 -20.57 -6.81 -27.70
CA PRO A 568 -20.12 -5.83 -28.68
C PRO A 568 -18.86 -6.30 -29.40
N ARG A 569 -18.73 -5.94 -30.69
CA ARG A 569 -17.55 -6.27 -31.53
C ARG A 569 -16.57 -5.11 -31.58
N VAL A 570 -15.29 -5.43 -31.41
CA VAL A 570 -14.19 -4.45 -31.42
C VAL A 570 -13.21 -4.80 -32.53
N LEU A 571 -12.99 -3.87 -33.45
CA LEU A 571 -11.95 -3.97 -34.47
C LEU A 571 -10.61 -3.53 -33.87
N HIS A 572 -9.75 -4.50 -33.57
CA HIS A 572 -8.39 -4.27 -33.09
C HIS A 572 -7.46 -4.04 -34.28
N ILE A 573 -6.93 -2.83 -34.42
CA ILE A 573 -5.94 -2.46 -35.44
C ILE A 573 -4.59 -2.20 -34.78
N GLY A 574 -3.57 -2.94 -35.21
CA GLY A 574 -2.25 -2.89 -34.57
C GLY A 574 -1.77 -4.26 -34.09
N ASP A 575 -0.63 -4.22 -33.42
CA ASP A 575 -0.02 -5.39 -32.81
C ASP A 575 -0.81 -5.85 -31.57
N PRO A 576 -0.69 -7.13 -31.16
CA PRO A 576 -1.27 -7.60 -29.91
C PRO A 576 -0.74 -6.81 -28.70
N ILE A 577 -1.59 -6.71 -27.67
CA ILE A 577 -1.25 -6.12 -26.38
C ILE A 577 0.01 -6.74 -25.81
N LYS A 578 0.91 -5.88 -25.33
CA LYS A 578 2.23 -6.26 -24.81
C LYS A 578 2.33 -6.02 -23.31
N TYR A 579 1.71 -4.96 -22.79
CA TYR A 579 1.97 -4.51 -21.43
C TYR A 579 0.82 -4.76 -20.44
N ASN A 580 -0.41 -4.91 -20.92
CA ASN A 580 -1.60 -5.18 -20.10
C ASN A 580 -2.36 -6.46 -20.55
N PRO A 581 -1.70 -7.63 -20.59
CA PRO A 581 -2.32 -8.87 -21.08
C PRO A 581 -3.56 -9.26 -20.27
N GLU A 582 -3.56 -9.05 -18.94
CA GLU A 582 -4.71 -9.36 -18.09
C GLU A 582 -5.91 -8.44 -18.35
N THR A 583 -5.68 -7.13 -18.43
CA THR A 583 -6.72 -6.15 -18.77
C THR A 583 -7.33 -6.46 -20.14
N TYR A 584 -6.48 -6.84 -21.11
CA TYR A 584 -6.94 -7.24 -22.43
C TYR A 584 -7.72 -8.56 -22.44
N LEU A 585 -7.37 -9.52 -21.57
CA LEU A 585 -8.17 -10.73 -21.38
C LEU A 585 -9.57 -10.37 -20.86
N ARG A 586 -9.67 -9.51 -19.84
CA ARG A 586 -10.97 -9.03 -19.31
C ARG A 586 -11.76 -8.26 -20.37
N PHE A 587 -11.09 -7.45 -21.18
CA PHE A 587 -11.67 -6.72 -22.30
C PHE A 587 -12.22 -7.68 -23.38
N SER A 588 -11.47 -8.72 -23.75
CA SER A 588 -11.87 -9.73 -24.75
C SER A 588 -12.89 -10.76 -24.25
N ILE A 589 -13.06 -10.91 -22.93
CA ILE A 589 -14.21 -11.66 -22.38
C ILE A 589 -15.52 -10.89 -22.61
N GLN A 590 -15.47 -9.56 -22.53
CA GLN A 590 -16.65 -8.69 -22.66
C GLN A 590 -16.96 -8.30 -24.10
N CYS A 591 -15.96 -8.29 -24.98
CA CYS A 591 -16.08 -7.91 -26.38
C CYS A 591 -15.61 -9.04 -27.31
N GLU A 592 -16.26 -9.21 -28.46
CA GLU A 592 -15.72 -10.04 -29.54
C GLU A 592 -14.63 -9.24 -30.27
N ILE A 593 -13.38 -9.68 -30.19
CA ILE A 593 -12.25 -8.99 -30.81
C ILE A 593 -12.00 -9.52 -32.22
N VAL A 594 -12.03 -8.62 -33.21
CA VAL A 594 -11.65 -8.92 -34.59
C VAL A 594 -10.35 -8.19 -34.92
N ARG A 595 -9.32 -8.93 -35.33
CA ARG A 595 -8.00 -8.37 -35.65
C ARG A 595 -7.60 -8.69 -37.08
N PRO A 596 -7.63 -7.72 -38.02
CA PRO A 596 -7.14 -7.91 -39.38
C PRO A 596 -5.64 -8.21 -39.41
N SER A 597 -5.18 -9.02 -40.38
CA SER A 597 -3.74 -9.27 -40.57
C SER A 597 -3.01 -7.99 -41.00
N THR A 598 -1.67 -7.99 -40.95
CA THR A 598 -0.86 -6.85 -41.41
C THR A 598 -1.07 -6.54 -42.91
N GLU A 599 -1.29 -7.57 -43.72
CA GLU A 599 -1.62 -7.45 -45.15
C GLU A 599 -3.01 -6.85 -45.33
N GLU A 600 -3.98 -7.28 -44.52
CA GLU A 600 -5.34 -6.75 -44.56
C GLU A 600 -5.44 -5.31 -44.06
N ARG A 601 -4.49 -4.85 -43.24
CA ARG A 601 -4.39 -3.47 -42.77
C ARG A 601 -3.79 -2.50 -43.80
N GLN A 602 -3.28 -2.99 -44.93
CA GLN A 602 -2.82 -2.11 -46.02
C GLN A 602 -4.00 -1.38 -46.63
N ARG A 603 -3.88 -0.07 -46.91
CA ARG A 603 -5.00 0.81 -47.28
C ARG A 603 -5.97 0.21 -48.32
N THR A 604 -5.44 -0.27 -49.44
CA THR A 604 -6.25 -0.85 -50.54
C THR A 604 -7.05 -2.07 -50.09
N GLU A 605 -6.40 -3.00 -49.38
CA GLU A 605 -7.06 -4.21 -48.86
C GLU A 605 -8.00 -3.89 -47.70
N PHE A 606 -7.68 -2.88 -46.90
CA PHE A 606 -8.52 -2.44 -45.79
C PHE A 606 -9.84 -1.86 -46.28
N ILE A 607 -9.78 -0.96 -47.28
CA ILE A 607 -10.95 -0.41 -47.98
C ILE A 607 -11.80 -1.51 -48.60
N LYS A 608 -11.16 -2.49 -49.26
CA LYS A 608 -11.86 -3.64 -49.83
C LYS A 608 -12.56 -4.47 -48.76
N GLY A 609 -11.88 -4.76 -47.64
CA GLY A 609 -12.44 -5.49 -46.51
C GLY A 609 -13.64 -4.80 -45.86
N LEU A 610 -13.62 -3.47 -45.72
CA LEU A 610 -14.78 -2.69 -45.25
C LEU A 610 -15.97 -2.79 -46.23
N LYS A 611 -15.73 -2.64 -47.54
CA LYS A 611 -16.78 -2.76 -48.58
C LYS A 611 -17.40 -4.16 -48.63
N GLU A 612 -16.58 -5.19 -48.45
CA GLU A 612 -16.99 -6.59 -48.42
C GLU A 612 -17.62 -7.00 -47.07
N LYS A 613 -17.63 -6.12 -46.07
CA LYS A 613 -18.01 -6.42 -44.67
C LYS A 613 -17.27 -7.63 -44.11
N ARG A 614 -15.99 -7.79 -44.45
CA ARG A 614 -15.16 -8.95 -44.06
C ARG A 614 -15.07 -9.14 -42.55
N TRP A 615 -14.99 -8.02 -41.82
CA TRP A 615 -15.00 -8.00 -40.36
C TRP A 615 -16.37 -7.64 -39.80
N GLY A 616 -17.46 -7.97 -40.50
CA GLY A 616 -18.85 -7.72 -40.13
C GLY A 616 -19.14 -6.30 -39.66
N ASP A 617 -20.25 -6.14 -38.94
CA ASP A 617 -20.52 -4.90 -38.22
C ASP A 617 -19.75 -4.93 -36.89
N PHE A 618 -19.15 -3.81 -36.49
CA PHE A 618 -18.40 -3.66 -35.24
C PHE A 618 -18.76 -2.33 -34.55
N ASP A 619 -18.67 -2.32 -33.23
CA ASP A 619 -19.15 -1.22 -32.38
C ASP A 619 -18.02 -0.26 -31.98
N ALA A 620 -16.76 -0.73 -32.03
CA ALA A 620 -15.61 0.09 -31.67
C ALA A 620 -14.37 -0.23 -32.50
N ILE A 621 -13.46 0.74 -32.59
CA ILE A 621 -12.12 0.59 -33.16
C ILE A 621 -11.10 0.80 -32.04
N PHE A 622 -10.17 -0.14 -31.92
CA PHE A 622 -9.14 -0.16 -30.90
C PHE A 622 -7.75 -0.14 -31.54
N ARG A 623 -6.98 0.91 -31.26
CA ARG A 623 -5.58 1.03 -31.69
C ARG A 623 -4.65 1.20 -30.47
N PRO A 624 -4.08 0.11 -29.92
CA PRO A 624 -3.30 0.18 -28.68
C PRO A 624 -1.89 0.74 -28.81
N PHE A 625 -1.35 0.84 -30.03
CA PHE A 625 0.01 1.32 -30.27
C PHE A 625 0.01 2.45 -31.30
N TRP A 626 0.90 3.41 -31.11
CA TRP A 626 1.14 4.47 -32.09
C TRP A 626 2.07 4.02 -33.22
N GLY A 627 3.00 3.10 -32.94
CA GLY A 627 3.95 2.56 -33.91
C GLY A 627 3.38 1.53 -34.89
N THR A 628 2.22 0.95 -34.58
CA THR A 628 1.50 -0.01 -35.44
C THR A 628 0.03 0.37 -35.55
N GLY A 629 -0.71 -0.25 -36.47
CA GLY A 629 -2.13 0.06 -36.70
C GLY A 629 -2.36 1.34 -37.51
N GLY A 630 -1.31 1.86 -38.15
CA GLY A 630 -1.34 3.01 -39.06
C GLY A 630 -1.13 2.64 -40.53
N GLU A 631 -1.11 1.36 -40.88
CA GLU A 631 -0.75 0.85 -42.20
C GLU A 631 -1.76 1.26 -43.30
N MET A 632 -3.00 1.57 -42.93
CA MET A 632 -4.03 2.08 -43.83
C MET A 632 -3.90 3.58 -44.14
N GLY A 633 -2.92 4.25 -43.54
CA GLY A 633 -2.66 5.67 -43.71
C GLY A 633 -3.69 6.56 -42.99
N LYS A 634 -3.92 7.75 -43.55
CA LYS A 634 -4.84 8.74 -42.95
C LYS A 634 -6.28 8.23 -42.94
N TRP A 635 -6.94 8.44 -41.81
CA TRP A 635 -8.37 8.21 -41.63
C TRP A 635 -9.12 9.45 -42.10
N ASP A 636 -9.33 9.51 -43.41
CA ASP A 636 -10.01 10.56 -44.16
C ASP A 636 -11.42 10.13 -44.58
N ASP A 637 -12.10 10.96 -45.37
CA ASP A 637 -13.45 10.67 -45.87
C ASP A 637 -13.55 9.32 -46.60
N GLU A 638 -12.53 8.91 -47.35
CA GLU A 638 -12.54 7.63 -48.06
C GLU A 638 -12.66 6.44 -47.10
N LEU A 639 -11.93 6.44 -45.99
CA LEU A 639 -12.02 5.37 -44.98
C LEU A 639 -13.21 5.53 -44.05
N ILE A 640 -13.41 6.73 -43.51
CA ILE A 640 -14.46 7.00 -42.52
C ILE A 640 -15.84 6.79 -43.14
N SER A 641 -16.01 7.08 -44.44
CA SER A 641 -17.29 6.91 -45.12
C SER A 641 -17.78 5.46 -45.16
N LEU A 642 -16.86 4.50 -45.12
CA LEU A 642 -17.10 3.05 -45.22
C LEU A 642 -17.33 2.38 -43.87
N LEU A 643 -17.19 3.09 -42.75
CA LEU A 643 -17.39 2.52 -41.42
C LEU A 643 -18.86 2.09 -41.21
N PRO A 644 -19.11 0.92 -40.59
CA PRO A 644 -20.44 0.48 -40.21
C PRO A 644 -21.16 1.52 -39.33
N GLN A 645 -22.48 1.61 -39.44
CA GLN A 645 -23.29 2.50 -38.60
C GLN A 645 -23.28 2.12 -37.11
N SER A 646 -22.86 0.89 -36.79
CA SER A 646 -22.73 0.40 -35.42
C SER A 646 -21.57 1.02 -34.65
N VAL A 647 -20.59 1.61 -35.33
CA VAL A 647 -19.39 2.16 -34.68
C VAL A 647 -19.77 3.36 -33.81
N LYS A 648 -19.46 3.30 -32.51
CA LYS A 648 -19.71 4.37 -31.54
C LYS A 648 -18.44 5.04 -31.06
N VAL A 649 -17.32 4.32 -31.04
CA VAL A 649 -16.07 4.80 -30.46
C VAL A 649 -14.85 4.34 -31.24
N PHE A 650 -13.89 5.26 -31.42
CA PHE A 650 -12.54 4.96 -31.90
C PHE A 650 -11.55 5.43 -30.83
N ALA A 651 -10.95 4.48 -30.10
CA ALA A 651 -9.90 4.76 -29.13
C ALA A 651 -8.52 4.43 -29.71
N SER A 652 -7.61 5.40 -29.64
CA SER A 652 -6.25 5.27 -30.15
C SER A 652 -5.20 5.68 -29.13
N ALA A 653 -4.09 4.95 -29.16
CA ALA A 653 -2.82 5.33 -28.55
C ALA A 653 -2.27 6.63 -29.16
N GLY A 654 -1.50 7.35 -28.35
CA GLY A 654 -0.91 8.65 -28.71
C GLY A 654 -1.74 9.85 -28.28
N ALA A 655 -1.07 11.00 -28.11
CA ALA A 655 -1.72 12.28 -27.87
C ALA A 655 -2.20 12.94 -29.17
N GLY A 656 -1.43 12.80 -30.25
CA GLY A 656 -1.73 13.39 -31.54
C GLY A 656 -2.72 12.58 -32.36
N PHE A 657 -3.56 13.28 -33.10
CA PHE A 657 -4.59 12.71 -33.97
C PHE A 657 -4.59 13.36 -35.37
N ASP A 658 -3.48 13.98 -35.79
CA ASP A 658 -3.33 14.67 -37.08
C ASP A 658 -3.57 13.75 -38.30
N TRP A 659 -3.51 12.43 -38.08
CA TRP A 659 -3.74 11.39 -39.07
C TRP A 659 -5.21 10.95 -39.17
N ALA A 660 -6.09 11.40 -38.27
CA ALA A 660 -7.51 11.06 -38.25
C ALA A 660 -8.39 12.30 -38.29
N ASP A 661 -9.37 12.33 -39.21
CA ASP A 661 -10.36 13.40 -39.29
C ASP A 661 -11.40 13.24 -38.17
N THR A 662 -11.04 13.72 -36.98
CA THR A 662 -11.87 13.63 -35.78
C THR A 662 -13.17 14.42 -35.88
N LYS A 663 -13.21 15.46 -36.73
CA LYS A 663 -14.42 16.21 -37.03
C LYS A 663 -15.40 15.36 -37.82
N LEU A 664 -14.94 14.73 -38.90
CA LEU A 664 -15.78 13.84 -39.71
C LEU A 664 -16.28 12.62 -38.91
N LEU A 665 -15.43 12.05 -38.05
CA LEU A 665 -15.85 11.00 -37.10
C LEU A 665 -16.99 11.49 -36.19
N GLY A 666 -16.86 12.69 -35.61
CA GLY A 666 -17.88 13.27 -34.74
C GLY A 666 -19.20 13.54 -35.47
N GLU A 667 -19.14 14.06 -36.70
CA GLU A 667 -20.32 14.33 -37.53
C GLU A 667 -21.09 13.05 -37.90
N ARG A 668 -20.45 11.88 -37.84
CA ARG A 668 -21.05 10.54 -38.00
C ARG A 668 -21.49 9.90 -36.68
N GLY A 669 -21.34 10.59 -35.55
CA GLY A 669 -21.70 10.08 -34.22
C GLY A 669 -20.63 9.19 -33.58
N ILE A 670 -19.40 9.19 -34.09
CA ILE A 670 -18.29 8.38 -33.56
C ILE A 670 -17.45 9.24 -32.61
N ILE A 671 -17.37 8.83 -31.35
CA ILE A 671 -16.51 9.46 -30.35
C ILE A 671 -15.06 9.03 -30.59
N TYR A 672 -14.16 9.98 -30.80
CA TYR A 672 -12.73 9.70 -30.90
C TYR A 672 -12.05 10.00 -29.57
N CYS A 673 -11.39 8.99 -29.00
CA CYS A 673 -10.61 9.10 -27.79
C CYS A 673 -9.13 8.93 -28.09
N ASN A 674 -8.32 9.92 -27.74
CA ASN A 674 -6.87 9.75 -27.75
C ASN A 674 -6.40 9.23 -26.38
N SER A 675 -5.13 8.87 -26.27
CA SER A 675 -4.52 8.43 -25.00
C SER A 675 -3.49 9.42 -24.48
N GLY A 676 -3.63 10.71 -24.83
CA GLY A 676 -2.61 11.73 -24.55
C GLY A 676 -2.35 11.97 -23.06
N LEU A 677 -3.32 11.66 -22.19
CA LEU A 677 -3.15 11.72 -20.73
C LEU A 677 -2.05 10.79 -20.23
N ALA A 678 -1.90 9.60 -20.83
CA ALA A 678 -0.88 8.62 -20.44
C ALA A 678 0.56 9.08 -20.71
N ALA A 679 0.76 9.93 -21.71
CA ALA A 679 2.08 10.44 -22.09
C ALA A 679 2.46 11.76 -21.39
N ALA A 680 1.51 12.38 -20.67
CA ALA A 680 1.66 13.77 -20.21
C ALA A 680 2.84 13.95 -19.24
N GLU A 681 3.07 12.96 -18.38
CA GLU A 681 4.18 12.93 -17.43
C GLU A 681 5.52 12.76 -18.12
N ALA A 682 5.67 11.71 -18.95
CA ALA A 682 6.91 11.44 -19.68
C ALA A 682 7.34 12.63 -20.55
N VAL A 683 6.39 13.23 -21.26
CA VAL A 683 6.66 14.39 -22.12
C VAL A 683 7.04 15.62 -21.29
N ALA A 684 6.44 15.81 -20.11
CA ALA A 684 6.80 16.92 -19.22
C ALA A 684 8.21 16.74 -18.63
N ASP A 685 8.59 15.53 -18.23
CA ASP A 685 9.94 15.23 -17.74
C ASP A 685 10.98 15.45 -18.84
N PHE A 686 10.69 15.00 -20.06
CA PHE A 686 11.56 15.23 -21.20
C PHE A 686 11.70 16.72 -21.54
N ALA A 687 10.61 17.48 -21.49
CA ALA A 687 10.65 18.93 -21.69
C ALA A 687 11.51 19.61 -20.62
N MET A 688 11.45 19.17 -19.35
CA MET A 688 12.34 19.68 -18.30
C MET A 688 13.81 19.37 -18.58
N ALA A 689 14.14 18.19 -19.10
CA ALA A 689 15.50 17.88 -19.56
C ALA A 689 15.94 18.82 -20.69
N GLY A 690 15.06 19.11 -21.66
CA GLY A 690 15.29 20.11 -22.71
C GLY A 690 15.52 21.52 -22.17
N ILE A 691 14.69 21.97 -21.22
CA ILE A 691 14.85 23.26 -20.55
C ILE A 691 16.22 23.32 -19.86
N ILE A 692 16.56 22.34 -19.02
CA ILE A 692 17.85 22.29 -18.33
C ILE A 692 19.01 22.29 -19.35
N SER A 693 18.89 21.51 -20.41
CA SER A 693 19.88 21.42 -21.49
C SER A 693 20.18 22.79 -22.10
N THR A 694 19.15 23.58 -22.42
CA THR A 694 19.33 24.93 -22.99
C THR A 694 19.91 25.95 -22.00
N PHE A 695 19.64 25.81 -20.70
CA PHE A 695 20.18 26.67 -19.64
C PHE A 695 21.61 26.31 -19.25
N ARG A 696 22.02 25.06 -19.40
CA ARG A 696 23.31 24.52 -18.96
C ARG A 696 24.25 24.14 -20.11
N VAL A 697 23.84 24.41 -21.34
CA VAL A 697 24.61 24.17 -22.58
C VAL A 697 25.06 22.71 -22.68
N LEU A 698 24.21 21.78 -22.23
CA LEU A 698 24.57 20.37 -22.07
C LEU A 698 25.09 19.70 -23.35
N PRO A 699 24.58 19.98 -24.57
CA PRO A 699 25.12 19.35 -25.77
C PRO A 699 26.61 19.66 -25.96
N TRP A 700 27.04 20.89 -25.68
CA TRP A 700 28.45 21.25 -25.71
C TRP A 700 29.25 20.51 -24.63
N CYS A 701 28.77 20.52 -23.38
CA CYS A 701 29.46 19.85 -22.27
C CYS A 701 29.60 18.34 -22.50
N ILE A 702 28.54 17.67 -22.94
CA ILE A 702 28.51 16.24 -23.24
C ILE A 702 29.48 15.94 -24.40
N SER A 703 29.42 16.72 -25.49
CA SER A 703 30.32 16.52 -26.63
C SER A 703 31.80 16.71 -26.26
N SER A 704 32.13 17.72 -25.45
CA SER A 704 33.50 17.95 -24.99
C SER A 704 34.01 16.85 -24.04
N ALA A 705 33.14 16.30 -23.19
CA ALA A 705 33.50 15.18 -22.33
C ALA A 705 33.69 13.88 -23.14
N MET A 706 32.77 13.58 -24.05
CA MET A 706 32.81 12.38 -24.88
C MET A 706 33.96 12.37 -25.90
N SER A 707 34.50 13.53 -26.28
CA SER A 707 35.62 13.58 -27.21
C SER A 707 36.93 13.04 -26.62
N GLY A 708 37.00 12.83 -25.30
CA GLY A 708 38.20 12.36 -24.61
C GLY A 708 39.40 13.32 -24.73
N ASN A 709 39.16 14.57 -25.13
CA ASN A 709 40.21 15.56 -25.38
C ASN A 709 40.29 16.52 -24.19
N GLU A 710 41.43 16.51 -23.50
CA GLU A 710 41.65 17.28 -22.26
C GLU A 710 41.57 18.80 -22.48
N ASP A 711 42.02 19.31 -23.63
CA ASP A 711 41.95 20.73 -23.98
C ASP A 711 40.50 21.16 -24.25
N ALA A 712 39.73 20.31 -24.95
CA ALA A 712 38.31 20.53 -25.21
C ALA A 712 37.51 20.53 -23.91
N PHE A 713 37.80 19.59 -23.00
CA PHE A 713 37.21 19.53 -21.67
C PHE A 713 37.52 20.80 -20.85
N SER A 714 38.79 21.19 -20.78
CA SER A 714 39.25 22.35 -20.03
C SER A 714 38.68 23.67 -20.57
N THR A 715 38.62 23.80 -21.90
CA THR A 715 38.03 24.95 -22.59
C THR A 715 36.54 25.05 -22.30
N ASN A 716 35.78 23.95 -22.44
CA ASN A 716 34.37 23.93 -22.11
C ASN A 716 34.12 24.27 -20.63
N HIS A 717 34.86 23.66 -19.71
CA HIS A 717 34.70 23.90 -18.27
C HIS A 717 34.86 25.38 -17.91
N ARG A 718 35.85 26.06 -18.53
CA ARG A 718 36.06 27.50 -18.36
C ARG A 718 34.95 28.32 -19.01
N ASP A 719 34.63 28.04 -20.28
CA ASP A 719 33.89 28.97 -21.13
C ASP A 719 32.37 28.75 -21.11
N ALA A 720 31.88 27.55 -20.79
CA ALA A 720 30.45 27.25 -20.67
C ALA A 720 29.78 28.07 -19.55
N THR A 721 30.54 28.50 -18.53
CA THR A 721 30.05 29.37 -17.46
C THR A 721 29.59 30.75 -17.95
N MET A 722 30.09 31.21 -19.10
CA MET A 722 29.69 32.49 -19.70
C MET A 722 28.30 32.46 -20.35
N GLN A 723 27.78 31.26 -20.63
CA GLN A 723 26.50 31.05 -21.32
C GLN A 723 25.48 30.27 -20.46
N SER A 724 25.94 29.67 -19.36
CA SER A 724 25.12 28.89 -18.44
C SER A 724 24.38 29.78 -17.44
N TYR A 725 23.14 29.43 -17.13
CA TYR A 725 22.34 30.13 -16.13
C TYR A 725 21.57 29.14 -15.25
N ASN A 726 21.34 29.54 -13.99
CA ASN A 726 20.38 28.86 -13.12
C ASN A 726 18.95 29.10 -13.62
N LEU A 727 18.08 28.11 -13.43
CA LEU A 727 16.66 28.18 -13.82
C LEU A 727 15.85 29.07 -12.86
N ARG A 728 16.24 29.13 -11.59
CA ARG A 728 15.52 29.89 -10.55
C ARG A 728 15.33 31.36 -10.96
N ASP A 729 14.12 31.86 -10.69
CA ASP A 729 13.67 33.23 -10.97
C ASP A 729 13.58 33.59 -12.47
N ARG A 730 13.88 32.66 -13.38
CA ARG A 730 13.75 32.85 -14.84
C ARG A 730 12.30 32.67 -15.29
N ALA A 731 11.91 33.43 -16.30
CA ALA A 731 10.58 33.35 -16.88
C ALA A 731 10.49 32.19 -17.88
N LEU A 732 9.64 31.21 -17.60
CA LEU A 732 9.31 30.10 -18.51
C LEU A 732 7.96 30.36 -19.18
N GLY A 733 7.97 30.47 -20.50
CA GLY A 733 6.78 30.65 -21.32
C GLY A 733 6.27 29.33 -21.88
N LEU A 734 5.01 29.01 -21.65
CA LEU A 734 4.36 27.80 -22.15
C LEU A 734 3.32 28.18 -23.21
N VAL A 735 3.54 27.75 -24.45
CA VAL A 735 2.59 27.92 -25.55
C VAL A 735 1.74 26.66 -25.63
N GLY A 736 0.49 26.78 -25.17
CA GLY A 736 -0.37 25.67 -24.77
C GLY A 736 -0.29 25.43 -23.26
N PHE A 737 -1.43 25.41 -22.57
CA PHE A 737 -1.51 25.18 -21.12
C PHE A 737 -2.51 24.06 -20.78
N GLY A 738 -2.48 23.00 -21.59
CA GLY A 738 -3.20 21.74 -21.35
C GLY A 738 -2.45 20.82 -20.36
N ASN A 739 -2.74 19.52 -20.38
CA ASN A 739 -2.20 18.55 -19.42
C ASN A 739 -0.66 18.56 -19.36
N ILE A 740 0.02 18.54 -20.52
CA ILE A 740 1.49 18.59 -20.61
C ILE A 740 2.01 19.92 -20.06
N GLY A 741 1.47 21.06 -20.53
CA GLY A 741 1.92 22.39 -20.11
C GLY A 741 1.78 22.60 -18.60
N GLN A 742 0.69 22.13 -17.99
CA GLN A 742 0.48 22.22 -16.54
C GLN A 742 1.45 21.34 -15.74
N GLN A 743 1.78 20.15 -16.25
CA GLN A 743 2.77 19.25 -15.63
C GLN A 743 4.19 19.83 -15.69
N ILE A 744 4.56 20.46 -16.81
CA ILE A 744 5.82 21.22 -16.95
C ILE A 744 5.83 22.39 -15.97
N ALA A 745 4.75 23.19 -15.92
CA ALA A 745 4.65 24.33 -15.04
C ALA A 745 4.79 23.94 -13.56
N THR A 746 4.16 22.83 -13.14
CA THR A 746 4.23 22.31 -11.77
C THR A 746 5.67 21.98 -11.38
N ARG A 747 6.39 21.24 -12.24
CA ARG A 747 7.81 20.88 -12.02
C ARG A 747 8.71 22.11 -12.02
N ALA A 748 8.57 22.98 -13.02
CA ALA A 748 9.37 24.18 -13.15
C ALA A 748 9.16 25.17 -12.00
N HIS A 749 7.91 25.37 -11.55
CA HIS A 749 7.58 26.30 -10.48
C HIS A 749 8.03 25.77 -9.12
N HIS A 750 7.57 24.58 -8.72
CA HIS A 750 7.83 24.06 -7.38
C HIS A 750 9.22 23.45 -7.23
N GLY A 751 9.74 22.80 -8.28
CA GLY A 751 11.04 22.15 -8.26
C GLY A 751 12.21 23.11 -8.54
N PHE A 752 12.04 24.02 -9.50
CA PHE A 752 13.14 24.86 -9.98
C PHE A 752 12.96 26.36 -9.67
N GLY A 753 11.82 26.77 -9.11
CA GLY A 753 11.56 28.17 -8.76
C GLY A 753 11.46 29.09 -9.97
N MET A 754 10.98 28.59 -11.11
CA MET A 754 10.75 29.40 -12.31
C MET A 754 9.45 30.21 -12.19
N ASN A 755 9.43 31.36 -12.86
CA ASN A 755 8.24 32.19 -13.01
C ASN A 755 7.46 31.70 -14.24
N ILE A 756 6.24 31.21 -14.03
CA ILE A 756 5.45 30.59 -15.09
C ILE A 756 4.65 31.64 -15.83
N HIS A 757 4.77 31.63 -17.15
CA HIS A 757 3.97 32.42 -18.10
C HIS A 757 3.32 31.45 -19.09
N TYR A 758 2.10 31.71 -19.51
CA TYR A 758 1.44 30.87 -20.50
C TYR A 758 0.55 31.64 -21.47
N TYR A 759 0.42 31.11 -22.68
CA TYR A 759 -0.52 31.53 -23.71
C TYR A 759 -1.33 30.32 -24.14
N ASP A 760 -2.65 30.43 -24.12
CA ASP A 760 -3.59 29.39 -24.55
C ASP A 760 -4.83 30.08 -25.11
N ILE A 761 -5.49 29.46 -26.10
CA ILE A 761 -6.70 30.02 -26.73
C ILE A 761 -7.84 30.22 -25.72
N VAL A 762 -7.85 29.42 -24.64
CA VAL A 762 -8.79 29.54 -23.54
C VAL A 762 -8.02 29.72 -22.23
N PRO A 763 -8.17 30.87 -21.54
CA PRO A 763 -7.59 31.09 -20.23
C PRO A 763 -8.01 30.00 -19.25
N LYS A 764 -7.09 29.51 -18.42
CA LYS A 764 -7.42 28.48 -17.44
C LYS A 764 -8.05 29.08 -16.18
N PRO A 765 -8.95 28.34 -15.50
CA PRO A 765 -9.58 28.82 -14.28
C PRO A 765 -8.55 29.07 -13.18
N SER A 766 -8.88 29.98 -12.25
CA SER A 766 -7.99 30.38 -11.16
C SER A 766 -7.52 29.20 -10.29
N SER A 767 -8.30 28.13 -10.20
CA SER A 767 -7.94 26.91 -9.46
C SER A 767 -6.68 26.22 -10.02
N VAL A 768 -6.43 26.34 -11.33
CA VAL A 768 -5.25 25.79 -12.00
C VAL A 768 -4.08 26.79 -11.95
N VAL A 769 -4.37 28.08 -12.10
CA VAL A 769 -3.36 29.12 -12.30
C VAL A 769 -2.75 29.62 -10.99
N ALA A 770 -3.56 29.78 -9.94
CA ALA A 770 -3.14 30.37 -8.67
C ALA A 770 -2.06 29.57 -7.92
N PRO A 771 -2.11 28.22 -7.84
CA PRO A 771 -1.07 27.42 -7.18
C PRO A 771 0.31 27.59 -7.82
N LEU A 772 0.34 27.82 -9.13
CA LEU A 772 1.56 27.96 -9.94
C LEU A 772 2.03 29.42 -10.06
N ARG A 773 1.25 30.36 -9.53
CA ARG A 773 1.42 31.81 -9.76
C ARG A 773 1.63 32.13 -11.25
N ALA A 774 0.93 31.40 -12.12
CA ALA A 774 1.16 31.47 -13.56
C ALA A 774 0.53 32.75 -14.13
N THR A 775 1.27 33.45 -14.99
CA THR A 775 0.82 34.68 -15.65
C THR A 775 0.26 34.35 -17.02
N HIS A 776 -1.02 34.63 -17.24
CA HIS A 776 -1.64 34.49 -18.56
C HIS A 776 -1.24 35.64 -19.49
N HIS A 777 -0.94 35.32 -20.74
CA HIS A 777 -0.69 36.25 -21.82
C HIS A 777 -1.82 36.16 -22.84
N GLU A 778 -2.38 37.30 -23.25
CA GLU A 778 -3.48 37.34 -24.24
C GLU A 778 -3.02 37.06 -25.67
N THR A 779 -1.73 37.28 -25.96
CA THR A 779 -1.14 37.10 -27.28
C THR A 779 0.19 36.36 -27.19
N LEU A 780 0.52 35.59 -28.23
CA LEU A 780 1.80 34.87 -28.34
C LEU A 780 2.97 35.85 -28.23
N GLU A 781 2.89 36.98 -28.94
CA GLU A 781 3.90 38.03 -28.99
C GLU A 781 4.24 38.56 -27.59
N SER A 782 3.22 38.77 -26.75
CA SER A 782 3.44 39.26 -25.38
C SER A 782 4.17 38.26 -24.49
N LEU A 783 3.98 36.95 -24.72
CA LEU A 783 4.70 35.89 -24.03
C LEU A 783 6.15 35.81 -24.51
N LEU A 784 6.36 35.80 -25.84
CA LEU A 784 7.69 35.72 -26.45
C LEU A 784 8.62 36.85 -25.99
N ALA A 785 8.09 38.07 -25.86
CA ALA A 785 8.84 39.23 -25.41
C ALA A 785 9.25 39.19 -23.93
N ARG A 786 8.59 38.36 -23.11
CA ARG A 786 8.76 38.35 -21.64
C ARG A 786 9.63 37.20 -21.13
N CYS A 787 9.61 36.06 -21.81
CA CYS A 787 10.17 34.81 -21.29
C CYS A 787 11.67 34.63 -21.61
N ASP A 788 12.40 34.02 -20.69
CA ASP A 788 13.81 33.63 -20.86
C ASP A 788 13.96 32.27 -21.56
N CYS A 789 12.91 31.44 -21.51
CA CYS A 789 12.79 30.19 -22.24
C CYS A 789 11.32 29.99 -22.63
N VAL A 790 11.05 29.55 -23.87
CA VAL A 790 9.71 29.24 -24.35
C VAL A 790 9.63 27.79 -24.77
N VAL A 791 8.57 27.09 -24.34
CA VAL A 791 8.27 25.71 -24.69
C VAL A 791 6.98 25.66 -25.51
N LEU A 792 7.03 25.05 -26.68
CA LEU A 792 5.82 24.70 -27.44
C LEU A 792 5.26 23.37 -26.95
N CYS A 793 4.03 23.36 -26.45
CA CYS A 793 3.33 22.15 -25.98
C CYS A 793 1.83 22.18 -26.32
N THR A 794 1.52 22.68 -27.52
CA THR A 794 0.16 22.79 -28.08
C THR A 794 -0.04 21.81 -29.23
N PRO A 795 -1.28 21.36 -29.54
CA PRO A 795 -1.57 20.60 -30.75
C PRO A 795 -1.13 21.33 -32.03
N ALA A 796 -0.92 20.58 -33.12
CA ALA A 796 -0.77 21.19 -34.44
C ALA A 796 -2.09 21.88 -34.84
N GLY A 797 -1.96 23.08 -35.42
CA GLY A 797 -3.07 23.83 -36.00
C GLY A 797 -2.74 24.25 -37.43
N GLU A 798 -3.57 25.11 -38.01
CA GLU A 798 -3.27 25.71 -39.31
C GLU A 798 -2.12 26.72 -39.18
N GLY A 799 -0.99 26.41 -39.82
CA GLY A 799 0.14 27.33 -39.98
C GLY A 799 1.30 27.15 -38.98
N THR A 800 2.37 27.89 -39.26
CA THR A 800 3.64 27.86 -38.51
C THR A 800 3.70 29.01 -37.50
N MET A 801 3.66 28.70 -36.20
CA MET A 801 3.62 29.71 -35.13
C MET A 801 4.97 30.39 -34.88
N ILE A 802 6.05 29.61 -34.88
CA ILE A 802 7.42 30.12 -34.67
C ILE A 802 8.09 30.23 -36.02
N ASN A 803 8.19 31.43 -36.55
CA ASN A 803 8.64 31.70 -37.92
C ASN A 803 9.51 32.97 -37.98
N ALA A 804 9.95 33.34 -39.18
CA ALA A 804 10.82 34.52 -39.39
C ALA A 804 10.25 35.84 -38.84
N THR A 805 8.92 35.96 -38.66
CA THR A 805 8.27 37.15 -38.09
C THR A 805 8.14 37.11 -36.57
N THR A 806 7.98 35.92 -35.98
CA THR A 806 7.81 35.77 -34.52
C THR A 806 9.12 35.53 -33.77
N LEU A 807 10.14 34.95 -34.41
CA LEU A 807 11.47 34.75 -33.82
C LEU A 807 12.14 36.05 -33.34
N PRO A 808 12.06 37.18 -34.07
CA PRO A 808 12.60 38.46 -33.58
C PRO A 808 11.91 39.02 -32.32
N LEU A 809 10.72 38.52 -31.97
CA LEU A 809 9.96 38.96 -30.79
C LEU A 809 10.44 38.31 -29.50
N PHE A 810 11.23 37.25 -29.59
CA PHE A 810 11.86 36.65 -28.42
C PHE A 810 12.79 37.66 -27.74
N LYS A 811 12.87 37.58 -26.41
CA LYS A 811 13.95 38.25 -25.68
C LYS A 811 15.31 37.82 -26.27
N ARG A 812 16.19 38.79 -26.54
CA ARG A 812 17.55 38.53 -27.04
C ARG A 812 18.28 37.54 -26.10
N GLY A 813 18.78 36.44 -26.65
CA GLY A 813 19.43 35.37 -25.89
C GLY A 813 18.46 34.45 -25.12
N ALA A 814 17.18 34.46 -25.47
CA ALA A 814 16.22 33.49 -24.95
C ALA A 814 16.51 32.08 -25.46
N ARG A 815 15.82 31.11 -24.86
CA ARG A 815 15.91 29.68 -25.17
C ARG A 815 14.59 29.19 -25.73
N PHE A 816 14.66 28.14 -26.53
CA PHE A 816 13.48 27.56 -27.17
C PHE A 816 13.46 26.04 -27.04
N VAL A 817 12.30 25.49 -26.72
CA VAL A 817 12.08 24.04 -26.62
C VAL A 817 10.84 23.66 -27.43
N ASN A 818 10.94 22.67 -28.30
CA ASN A 818 9.80 22.12 -29.02
C ASN A 818 9.64 20.62 -28.73
N ILE A 819 8.53 20.29 -28.08
CA ILE A 819 8.07 18.92 -27.80
C ILE A 819 6.66 18.68 -28.37
N ALA A 820 6.16 19.61 -29.18
CA ALA A 820 4.83 19.57 -29.76
C ALA A 820 4.86 18.91 -31.14
N ARG A 821 5.02 19.71 -32.20
CA ARG A 821 5.12 19.26 -33.59
C ARG A 821 6.14 20.11 -34.35
N GLY A 822 6.86 19.49 -35.27
CA GLY A 822 7.83 20.20 -36.11
C GLY A 822 7.16 21.25 -37.02
N SER A 823 5.98 20.95 -37.56
CA SER A 823 5.21 21.85 -38.44
C SER A 823 4.87 23.22 -37.83
N LEU A 824 4.93 23.35 -36.51
CA LEU A 824 4.69 24.60 -35.80
C LEU A 824 5.88 25.57 -35.87
N VAL A 825 7.02 25.13 -36.40
CA VAL A 825 8.28 25.89 -36.43
C VAL A 825 8.86 25.93 -37.83
N ASP A 826 9.26 27.11 -38.29
CA ASP A 826 10.11 27.29 -39.46
C ASP A 826 11.56 27.03 -39.03
N GLU A 827 12.05 25.82 -39.30
CA GLU A 827 13.39 25.39 -38.88
C GLU A 827 14.53 26.16 -39.55
N GLU A 828 14.32 26.66 -40.77
CA GLU A 828 15.30 27.49 -41.47
C GLU A 828 15.44 28.84 -40.76
N ALA A 829 14.31 29.47 -40.44
CA ALA A 829 14.30 30.71 -39.67
C ALA A 829 14.87 30.50 -38.26
N LEU A 830 14.57 29.36 -37.61
CA LEU A 830 15.13 29.00 -36.30
C LEU A 830 16.66 28.87 -36.34
N ALA A 831 17.21 28.22 -37.37
CA ALA A 831 18.65 28.08 -37.54
C ALA A 831 19.34 29.44 -37.71
N VAL A 832 18.73 30.37 -38.46
CA VAL A 832 19.20 31.77 -38.57
C VAL A 832 19.15 32.46 -37.21
N ALA A 833 18.03 32.39 -36.48
CA ALA A 833 17.87 33.03 -35.18
C ALA A 833 18.88 32.53 -34.13
N LEU A 834 19.24 31.25 -34.18
CA LEU A 834 20.30 30.67 -33.36
C LEU A 834 21.67 31.21 -33.80
N ARG A 835 22.03 31.16 -35.09
CA ARG A 835 23.31 31.70 -35.60
C ARG A 835 23.54 33.15 -35.21
N GLU A 836 22.52 33.99 -35.35
CA GLU A 836 22.58 35.43 -35.03
C GLU A 836 22.51 35.72 -33.52
N GLY A 837 22.26 34.70 -32.68
CA GLY A 837 22.17 34.83 -31.22
C GLY A 837 20.88 35.50 -30.73
N THR A 838 19.84 35.56 -31.57
CA THR A 838 18.50 35.95 -31.13
C THR A 838 18.01 34.94 -30.10
N LEU A 839 18.20 33.65 -30.41
CA LEU A 839 18.13 32.57 -29.43
C LEU A 839 19.55 32.09 -29.09
N SER A 840 19.79 31.84 -27.81
CA SER A 840 21.10 31.33 -27.37
C SER A 840 21.25 29.85 -27.71
N ASN A 841 20.25 29.05 -27.34
CA ASN A 841 20.20 27.60 -27.48
C ASN A 841 18.76 27.12 -27.74
N ALA A 842 18.63 25.94 -28.34
CA ALA A 842 17.34 25.27 -28.52
C ALA A 842 17.39 23.78 -28.13
N ALA A 843 16.23 23.20 -27.83
CA ALA A 843 16.05 21.76 -27.70
C ALA A 843 14.82 21.29 -28.49
N LEU A 844 15.01 20.38 -29.44
CA LEU A 844 13.96 19.91 -30.35
C LEU A 844 13.85 18.39 -30.26
N ASP A 845 12.69 17.92 -29.80
CA ASP A 845 12.33 16.50 -29.90
C ASP A 845 11.64 16.17 -31.22
N VAL A 846 10.98 17.17 -31.81
CA VAL A 846 10.19 17.05 -33.04
C VAL A 846 10.77 17.92 -34.16
N HIS A 847 10.64 17.46 -35.41
CA HIS A 847 11.22 18.08 -36.61
C HIS A 847 10.19 18.20 -37.74
N THR A 848 10.36 19.19 -38.61
CA THR A 848 9.38 19.56 -39.66
C THR A 848 9.20 18.45 -40.69
N HIS A 849 10.29 17.74 -41.02
CA HIS A 849 10.33 16.70 -42.03
C HIS A 849 10.74 15.34 -41.46
N GLU A 850 10.28 15.00 -40.24
CA GLU A 850 10.59 13.74 -39.58
C GLU A 850 10.44 12.51 -40.52
N PRO A 851 11.41 11.56 -40.51
CA PRO A 851 12.57 11.48 -39.61
C PRO A 851 13.79 12.30 -40.06
N LYS A 852 13.67 13.12 -41.12
CA LYS A 852 14.77 13.95 -41.64
C LYS A 852 14.89 15.24 -40.82
N ILE A 853 16.07 15.45 -40.23
CA ILE A 853 16.42 16.66 -39.50
C ILE A 853 17.00 17.71 -40.47
N ASN A 854 16.72 18.99 -40.20
CA ASN A 854 17.33 20.11 -40.92
C ASN A 854 18.88 20.08 -40.83
N PRO A 855 19.61 20.13 -41.95
CA PRO A 855 21.07 20.11 -41.96
C PRO A 855 21.73 21.26 -41.18
N GLU A 856 21.18 22.48 -41.21
CA GLU A 856 21.74 23.61 -40.47
C GLU A 856 21.60 23.42 -38.96
N LEU A 857 20.46 22.88 -38.50
CA LEU A 857 20.26 22.56 -37.09
C LEU A 857 21.19 21.43 -36.62
N LEU A 858 21.48 20.44 -37.48
CA LEU A 858 22.49 19.41 -37.19
C LEU A 858 23.89 20.01 -37.00
N GLU A 859 24.30 20.95 -37.85
CA GLU A 859 25.59 21.64 -37.69
C GLU A 859 25.64 22.47 -36.41
N LEU A 860 24.56 23.17 -36.05
CA LEU A 860 24.45 23.88 -34.77
C LEU A 860 24.45 22.94 -33.56
N ALA A 861 23.88 21.75 -33.68
CA ALA A 861 23.93 20.72 -32.64
C ALA A 861 25.35 20.18 -32.43
N LYS A 862 26.11 19.95 -33.51
CA LYS A 862 27.54 19.59 -33.44
C LYS A 862 28.39 20.68 -32.77
N GLN A 863 27.98 21.94 -32.91
CA GLN A 863 28.57 23.08 -32.19
C GLN A 863 28.09 23.20 -30.73
N GLY A 864 27.23 22.29 -30.27
CA GLY A 864 26.74 22.25 -28.89
C GLY A 864 25.62 23.25 -28.58
N ARG A 865 25.02 23.90 -29.59
CA ARG A 865 24.00 24.95 -29.43
C ARG A 865 22.56 24.45 -29.46
N VAL A 866 22.36 23.22 -29.96
CA VAL A 866 21.03 22.62 -30.10
C VAL A 866 21.07 21.19 -29.56
N LEU A 867 20.11 20.85 -28.71
CA LEU A 867 19.79 19.46 -28.38
C LEU A 867 18.78 18.95 -29.42
N LEU A 868 19.11 17.86 -30.11
CA LEU A 868 18.21 17.20 -31.06
C LEU A 868 17.94 15.78 -30.56
N THR A 869 16.67 15.38 -30.53
CA THR A 869 16.24 14.03 -30.17
C THR A 869 15.23 13.47 -31.16
N CYS A 870 14.94 12.17 -31.08
CA CYS A 870 14.24 11.42 -32.14
C CYS A 870 12.75 11.21 -31.83
N HIS A 871 12.03 12.28 -31.48
CA HIS A 871 10.60 12.26 -31.15
C HIS A 871 10.23 11.22 -30.10
N ASN A 872 11.01 11.17 -29.00
CA ASN A 872 10.87 10.15 -27.97
C ASN A 872 10.40 10.70 -26.62
N ALA A 873 9.94 11.96 -26.55
CA ALA A 873 9.50 12.56 -25.28
C ALA A 873 8.41 11.77 -24.57
N GLY A 874 7.47 11.16 -25.31
CA GLY A 874 6.43 10.29 -24.76
C GLY A 874 6.75 8.79 -24.81
N GLY A 875 7.93 8.40 -25.27
CA GLY A 875 8.25 7.00 -25.58
C GLY A 875 8.76 6.20 -24.38
N THR A 876 7.96 6.08 -23.31
CA THR A 876 8.31 5.29 -22.11
C THR A 876 7.48 4.01 -22.01
N VAL A 877 7.99 3.00 -21.28
CA VAL A 877 7.22 1.76 -21.01
C VAL A 877 5.90 2.08 -20.31
N ASP A 878 5.91 3.01 -19.34
CA ASP A 878 4.72 3.43 -18.61
C ASP A 878 3.69 4.13 -19.52
N THR A 879 4.15 4.91 -20.50
CA THR A 879 3.24 5.53 -21.48
C THR A 879 2.58 4.47 -22.36
N HIS A 880 3.34 3.44 -22.80
CA HIS A 880 2.77 2.35 -23.59
C HIS A 880 1.77 1.51 -22.78
N LYS A 881 2.07 1.23 -21.50
CA LYS A 881 1.10 0.64 -20.56
C LYS A 881 -0.18 1.47 -20.48
N GLY A 882 -0.05 2.78 -20.29
CA GLY A 882 -1.19 3.67 -20.20
C GLY A 882 -1.98 3.80 -21.49
N PHE A 883 -1.35 3.75 -22.67
CA PHE A 883 -2.04 3.78 -23.96
C PHE A 883 -2.97 2.58 -24.16
N GLU A 884 -2.48 1.38 -23.87
CA GLU A 884 -3.28 0.16 -23.94
C GLU A 884 -4.47 0.23 -22.97
N GLU A 885 -4.20 0.54 -21.70
CA GLU A 885 -5.22 0.59 -20.65
C GLU A 885 -6.30 1.64 -20.94
N LEU A 886 -5.89 2.90 -21.21
CA LEU A 886 -6.80 4.01 -21.39
C LEU A 886 -7.67 3.85 -22.64
N SER A 887 -7.12 3.26 -23.70
CA SER A 887 -7.89 2.96 -24.91
C SER A 887 -8.96 1.90 -24.64
N MET A 888 -8.63 0.81 -23.93
CA MET A 888 -9.63 -0.20 -23.53
C MET A 888 -10.70 0.40 -22.61
N ARG A 889 -10.32 1.22 -21.64
CA ARG A 889 -11.26 1.87 -20.71
C ARG A 889 -12.22 2.84 -21.42
N ASN A 890 -11.73 3.62 -22.38
CA ASN A 890 -12.59 4.49 -23.19
C ASN A 890 -13.64 3.68 -23.98
N ILE A 891 -13.22 2.59 -24.62
CA ILE A 891 -14.13 1.72 -25.38
C ILE A 891 -15.20 1.17 -24.46
N MET A 892 -14.82 0.59 -23.33
CA MET A 892 -15.78 0.01 -22.39
C MET A 892 -16.75 1.05 -21.83
N ALA A 893 -16.26 2.25 -21.50
CA ALA A 893 -17.12 3.32 -20.97
C ALA A 893 -18.18 3.74 -22.00
N VAL A 894 -17.79 4.00 -23.25
CA VAL A 894 -18.72 4.43 -24.30
C VAL A 894 -19.69 3.31 -24.68
N LEU A 895 -19.23 2.07 -24.81
CA LEU A 895 -20.09 0.94 -25.17
C LEU A 895 -21.10 0.59 -24.06
N ALA A 896 -20.77 0.86 -22.80
CA ALA A 896 -21.70 0.74 -21.68
C ALA A 896 -22.71 1.90 -21.58
N GLY A 897 -22.63 2.90 -22.47
CA GLY A 897 -23.48 4.09 -22.45
C GLY A 897 -23.04 5.17 -21.46
N GLY A 898 -21.83 5.08 -20.93
CA GLY A 898 -21.21 6.10 -20.07
C GLY A 898 -20.45 7.16 -20.87
N GLU A 899 -19.86 8.12 -20.14
CA GLU A 899 -19.04 9.18 -20.74
C GLU A 899 -17.66 8.67 -21.16
N ALA A 900 -17.16 9.18 -22.29
CA ALA A 900 -15.78 8.95 -22.70
C ALA A 900 -14.80 9.64 -21.74
N ILE A 901 -13.65 9.01 -21.49
CA ILE A 901 -12.65 9.49 -20.52
C ILE A 901 -11.77 10.58 -21.15
N THR A 902 -11.31 10.35 -22.38
CA THR A 902 -10.40 11.28 -23.10
C THR A 902 -10.88 11.61 -24.51
N PRO A 903 -12.13 12.10 -24.68
CA PRO A 903 -12.64 12.45 -25.99
C PRO A 903 -12.03 13.76 -26.49
N VAL A 904 -11.82 13.87 -27.80
CA VAL A 904 -11.26 15.09 -28.43
C VAL A 904 -12.20 15.76 -29.44
N ASN A 905 -13.35 15.15 -29.72
CA ASN A 905 -14.26 15.56 -30.78
C ASN A 905 -15.73 15.72 -30.36
N LEU A 906 -16.01 15.81 -29.05
CA LEU A 906 -17.39 15.90 -28.55
C LEU A 906 -18.18 17.06 -29.16
N GLN A 907 -17.51 18.19 -29.43
CA GLN A 907 -18.10 19.38 -30.03
C GLN A 907 -18.64 19.17 -31.45
N PHE A 908 -18.31 18.05 -32.11
CA PHE A 908 -18.76 17.72 -33.46
C PHE A 908 -19.85 16.64 -33.50
N LEU A 909 -20.21 16.06 -32.35
CA LEU A 909 -21.32 15.11 -32.25
C LEU A 909 -22.67 15.83 -32.50
N LYS A 910 -23.54 15.22 -33.31
CA LYS A 910 -24.87 15.75 -33.67
C LYS A 910 -25.99 15.24 -32.78
#